data_AF-J3DDI5-F1
#
_entry.id   AF-J3DDI5-F1
#
_cell.length_a   1.000
_cell.length_b   1.000
_cell.length_c   1.000
_cell.angle_alpha   90.00
_cell.angle_beta   90.00
_cell.angle_gamma   90.00
#
_symmetry.space_group_name_H-M   'P 1'
#
loop_
_entity.id
_entity.type
_entity.pdbx_description
1 polymer ?
#
loop_
_entity_poly.entity_id
_entity_poly.type
_entity_poly.pdbx_seq_one_letter_code
_entity_poly.pdbx_strand_id
1 'polypeptide(L)'
;MAYVQGTNTNLPIIHESVDRGTQTDAESRPSLPTESASAEARRHTSGSHPLAAAYRTSTDAVTSTDTPQALQSVHPDSRTQNPNNTNKLDAGIQTMHHDSVRTQSYENVKALFKGVDNQTSVGLEQDIALSREIALAGEMDSPKGARASDCICLPPDLMAYRVPTNANGDYKLRYNCPEINGTGFGGIRDIHPEQLQEVMRTYARAGEEIAADAKAKGEVPLIIVANSGREGASRTDGAYQPGSNSKMIWEKMYVADVLAQSVATPARDVFASSLDAHVTAYYAEIDAIAGNSTLTPTARKAAMDQAYQNATARMAQHKNEPLVLLGYSRDMASCCKIEDGRPMLFGRPVHGAVNDRGLQNLALTEQKDLSFLKFSPMNASVKEGVDKFEAAKSRAAFLESDDFKKLAGIAESRGFTFDPMGVEQVRHFERGAAEPADLTGKTELEKFELRSTYFRGVSADESLEGVQAAWDDFEKVGLKPLFKPNGTGQSKGIIAPKTGESKEAFMVRFKENIAYIEGQFGKGAGYPFMVMPLLKLDETAKNEAYDLRFATYQNVDDRDNAKIRSVPLILKKEPPKTQPGSSTELEFSPTNVTASVAATGKKGTDFIVSLCSEEGMKQSHLSKDNLKSMSLYFAAHEAWMLKTEYARPQPFPENPSTSSLGSSDSDRTQPDYSRLGISLPADHLNTNLVTNP
;
A
#
# COMPACT_ATOMS: atom_id res chain seq x y z
N MET A 1 31.13 -46.51 34.74
CA MET A 1 32.60 -46.67 34.88
C MET A 1 33.22 -45.59 33.97
N ALA A 2 33.50 -44.37 34.44
CA ALA A 2 34.71 -43.95 35.19
C ALA A 2 35.99 -44.44 34.52
N TYR A 3 37.03 -43.68 34.19
CA TYR A 3 37.44 -42.26 34.29
C TYR A 3 38.71 -42.16 33.42
N VAL A 4 39.13 -40.97 32.96
CA VAL A 4 40.51 -40.42 33.08
C VAL A 4 40.56 -39.06 32.38
N GLN A 5 41.12 -38.10 33.12
CA GLN A 5 41.33 -36.68 32.84
C GLN A 5 42.59 -36.42 32.00
N GLY A 6 42.66 -35.23 31.39
CA GLY A 6 43.91 -34.63 30.93
C GLY A 6 43.73 -33.16 30.54
N THR A 7 44.14 -32.26 31.42
CA THR A 7 44.04 -30.79 31.33
C THR A 7 45.23 -30.14 30.60
N ASN A 8 44.91 -29.04 29.90
CA ASN A 8 45.66 -27.78 29.69
C ASN A 8 47.18 -27.78 29.46
N THR A 9 47.60 -27.15 28.35
CA THR A 9 48.64 -26.10 28.35
C THR A 9 48.35 -25.03 27.30
N ASN A 10 48.28 -23.78 27.76
CA ASN A 10 48.29 -22.53 27.02
C ASN A 10 49.59 -22.33 26.22
N LEU A 11 49.50 -21.79 25.00
CA LEU A 11 50.50 -20.87 24.42
C LEU A 11 49.82 -19.87 23.46
N PRO A 12 50.35 -18.64 23.34
CA PRO A 12 49.63 -17.47 22.84
C PRO A 12 49.79 -17.29 21.32
N ILE A 13 48.72 -16.86 20.64
CA ILE A 13 48.83 -16.32 19.28
C ILE A 13 48.90 -14.80 19.37
N ILE A 14 50.02 -14.30 18.88
CA ILE A 14 50.42 -12.90 18.77
C ILE A 14 49.49 -12.23 17.75
N HIS A 15 48.76 -11.18 18.17
CA HIS A 15 48.13 -10.25 17.24
C HIS A 15 49.19 -9.25 16.76
N GLU A 16 49.59 -9.35 15.49
CA GLU A 16 50.32 -8.28 14.81
C GLU A 16 49.40 -7.07 14.67
N SER A 17 49.74 -6.00 15.37
CA SER A 17 49.19 -4.66 15.16
C SER A 17 49.73 -4.09 13.86
N VAL A 18 48.89 -4.10 12.82
CA VAL A 18 49.16 -3.32 11.60
C VAL A 18 48.69 -1.89 11.83
N ASP A 19 49.67 -1.00 11.90
CA ASP A 19 49.56 0.45 11.83
C ASP A 19 48.60 0.87 10.71
N ARG A 20 47.46 1.47 11.10
CA ARG A 20 46.63 2.24 10.16
C ARG A 20 47.13 3.68 10.18
N GLY A 21 47.89 4.01 9.15
CA GLY A 21 48.22 5.37 8.79
C GLY A 21 46.95 6.21 8.67
N THR A 22 47.02 7.40 9.26
CA THR A 22 46.07 8.50 9.11
C THR A 22 45.98 8.90 7.63
N GLN A 23 44.88 8.54 6.98
CA GLN A 23 44.50 9.08 5.68
C GLN A 23 43.15 9.76 5.84
N THR A 24 43.19 11.09 5.80
CA THR A 24 42.04 11.99 5.82
C THR A 24 41.33 11.89 4.47
N ASP A 25 40.36 10.99 4.35
CA ASP A 25 39.45 10.97 3.22
C ASP A 25 38.14 11.67 3.58
N ALA A 26 37.90 12.79 2.90
CA ALA A 26 36.66 13.54 2.98
C ALA A 26 35.51 12.69 2.43
N GLU A 27 34.61 12.26 3.32
CA GLU A 27 33.36 11.61 2.99
C GLU A 27 32.51 12.52 2.07
N SER A 28 32.37 12.11 0.81
CA SER A 28 31.42 12.69 -0.12
C SER A 28 30.03 12.10 0.15
N ARG A 29 29.12 12.94 0.68
CA ARG A 29 27.69 12.64 0.72
C ARG A 29 27.17 12.28 -0.67
N PRO A 30 26.19 11.37 -0.81
CA PRO A 30 25.46 11.22 -2.06
C PRO A 30 24.75 12.55 -2.39
N SER A 31 25.10 13.15 -3.51
CA SER A 31 24.35 14.29 -4.05
C SER A 31 22.98 13.81 -4.54
N LEU A 32 21.93 14.55 -4.18
CA LEU A 32 20.62 14.46 -4.84
C LEU A 32 20.80 14.51 -6.37
N PRO A 33 19.94 13.85 -7.16
CA PRO A 33 20.00 13.99 -8.61
C PRO A 33 19.82 15.46 -8.96
N THR A 34 20.87 16.10 -9.48
CA THR A 34 20.73 17.41 -10.10
C THR A 34 19.95 17.23 -11.39
N GLU A 35 18.92 18.05 -11.61
CA GLU A 35 18.10 18.05 -12.84
C GLU A 35 18.93 18.15 -14.14
N SER A 36 20.20 18.58 -14.04
CA SER A 36 21.16 18.58 -15.16
C SER A 36 21.45 17.20 -15.74
N ALA A 37 21.51 16.13 -14.93
CA ALA A 37 21.75 14.77 -15.42
C ALA A 37 20.59 14.25 -16.28
N SER A 38 19.36 14.67 -15.95
CA SER A 38 18.15 14.41 -16.72
C SER A 38 17.99 15.28 -17.97
N ALA A 39 18.69 16.43 -18.07
CA ALA A 39 18.73 17.25 -19.27
C ALA A 39 19.79 16.77 -20.27
N GLU A 40 20.90 16.22 -19.78
CA GLU A 40 22.02 15.74 -20.59
C GLU A 40 21.74 14.36 -21.22
N ALA A 41 21.04 13.47 -20.49
CA ALA A 41 20.53 12.20 -21.04
C ALA A 41 19.50 12.41 -22.18
N ARG A 42 18.80 13.55 -22.22
CA ARG A 42 17.82 13.88 -23.28
C ARG A 42 18.46 14.39 -24.58
N ARG A 43 19.75 14.75 -24.59
CA ARG A 43 20.42 15.24 -25.81
C ARG A 43 20.99 14.11 -26.70
N HIS A 44 21.08 12.88 -26.21
CA HIS A 44 21.75 11.78 -26.92
C HIS A 44 20.84 10.68 -27.51
N THR A 45 19.52 10.83 -27.48
CA THR A 45 18.59 9.89 -28.15
C THR A 45 17.75 10.59 -29.22
N SER A 46 18.40 11.08 -30.28
CA SER A 46 17.73 11.33 -31.57
C SER A 46 17.79 10.05 -32.40
N GLY A 47 16.94 9.08 -32.05
CA GLY A 47 16.72 7.86 -32.80
C GLY A 47 15.22 7.56 -32.77
N SER A 48 14.59 7.68 -33.93
CA SER A 48 13.15 7.53 -34.17
C SER A 48 12.56 6.25 -33.58
N HIS A 49 11.71 6.39 -32.54
CA HIS A 49 10.84 5.33 -32.03
C HIS A 49 9.36 5.78 -32.15
N PRO A 50 8.41 4.96 -32.66
CA PRO A 50 7.09 5.44 -33.11
C PRO A 50 6.06 5.79 -32.02
N LEU A 51 6.44 5.80 -30.73
CA LEU A 51 5.49 5.99 -29.61
C LEU A 51 5.43 7.42 -29.07
N ALA A 52 6.22 8.36 -29.62
CA ALA A 52 6.26 9.75 -29.16
C ALA A 52 5.24 10.69 -29.84
N ALA A 53 4.43 10.21 -30.78
CA ALA A 53 3.54 11.06 -31.59
C ALA A 53 2.09 11.21 -31.07
N ALA A 54 1.69 10.52 -29.99
CA ALA A 54 0.30 10.52 -29.52
C ALA A 54 -0.03 11.54 -28.40
N TYR A 55 0.93 12.36 -27.95
CA TYR A 55 0.71 13.42 -26.96
C TYR A 55 0.85 14.82 -27.58
N ARG A 56 -0.04 15.16 -28.52
CA ARG A 56 -0.36 16.54 -28.88
C ARG A 56 -1.84 16.65 -29.28
N THR A 57 -2.68 17.14 -28.38
CA THR A 57 -3.99 17.75 -28.69
C THR A 57 -4.13 18.99 -27.80
N SER A 58 -3.91 20.16 -28.39
CA SER A 58 -4.93 21.11 -28.85
C SER A 58 -5.37 22.06 -27.72
N THR A 59 -4.64 23.16 -27.64
CA THR A 59 -5.09 24.41 -27.03
C THR A 59 -5.57 25.31 -28.16
N ASP A 60 -6.88 25.52 -28.28
CA ASP A 60 -7.41 26.67 -29.03
C ASP A 60 -8.28 27.50 -28.09
N ALA A 61 -7.78 28.70 -27.80
CA ALA A 61 -8.52 29.79 -27.19
C ALA A 61 -9.39 30.46 -28.26
N VAL A 62 -10.67 30.70 -27.97
CA VAL A 62 -11.50 31.61 -28.75
C VAL A 62 -12.13 32.64 -27.82
N THR A 63 -11.69 33.88 -28.01
CA THR A 63 -12.27 35.11 -27.48
C THR A 63 -13.39 35.63 -28.38
N SER A 64 -14.34 36.35 -27.77
CA SER A 64 -15.24 37.41 -28.29
C SER A 64 -16.66 37.08 -28.78
N THR A 65 -17.64 37.52 -27.98
CA THR A 65 -18.83 38.37 -28.29
C THR A 65 -19.56 38.22 -29.63
N ASP A 66 -20.84 37.83 -29.59
CA ASP A 66 -22.01 38.73 -29.76
C ASP A 66 -23.35 37.95 -29.88
N THR A 67 -24.43 38.56 -29.38
CA THR A 67 -25.82 38.06 -29.45
C THR A 67 -26.46 38.48 -30.80
N PRO A 68 -27.48 37.79 -31.34
CA PRO A 68 -28.87 38.26 -31.13
C PRO A 68 -30.02 37.21 -31.16
N GLN A 69 -30.99 37.50 -30.29
CA GLN A 69 -32.46 37.38 -30.32
C GLN A 69 -33.25 36.55 -31.37
N ALA A 70 -34.08 35.65 -30.81
CA ALA A 70 -35.56 35.51 -30.90
C ALA A 70 -36.28 35.24 -32.25
N LEU A 71 -37.15 34.21 -32.26
CA LEU A 71 -38.60 34.39 -32.47
C LEU A 71 -39.43 33.10 -32.22
N GLN A 72 -40.60 33.31 -31.62
CA GLN A 72 -41.62 32.39 -31.15
C GLN A 72 -42.62 31.95 -32.24
N SER A 73 -43.24 30.77 -32.08
CA SER A 73 -44.70 30.53 -32.31
C SER A 73 -45.10 29.15 -31.73
N VAL A 74 -45.91 29.05 -30.67
CA VAL A 74 -47.40 29.08 -30.55
C VAL A 74 -48.07 27.70 -30.80
N HIS A 75 -48.55 27.10 -29.71
CA HIS A 75 -49.49 25.96 -29.53
C HIS A 75 -50.94 26.31 -29.99
N PRO A 76 -51.94 25.40 -30.17
CA PRO A 76 -52.41 24.42 -29.16
C PRO A 76 -53.10 23.08 -29.60
N ASP A 77 -53.16 22.16 -28.62
CA ASP A 77 -54.16 21.10 -28.28
C ASP A 77 -54.61 20.03 -29.31
N SER A 78 -54.60 18.71 -29.01
CA SER A 78 -55.29 18.08 -27.87
C SER A 78 -54.85 16.63 -27.53
N ARG A 79 -54.63 16.40 -26.23
CA ARG A 79 -54.89 15.23 -25.36
C ARG A 79 -54.63 13.78 -25.83
N THR A 80 -53.57 13.18 -25.29
CA THR A 80 -53.60 11.92 -24.50
C THR A 80 -52.53 11.97 -23.40
N GLN A 81 -52.72 11.20 -22.34
CA GLN A 81 -52.17 11.35 -20.99
C GLN A 81 -50.64 11.12 -20.85
N ASN A 82 -50.02 11.93 -19.98
CA ASN A 82 -48.74 11.72 -19.27
C ASN A 82 -49.11 11.28 -17.83
N PRO A 83 -48.35 10.43 -17.10
CA PRO A 83 -47.05 10.83 -16.55
C PRO A 83 -46.01 9.69 -16.55
N ASN A 84 -44.82 9.95 -17.11
CA ASN A 84 -43.51 9.53 -16.57
C ASN A 84 -42.48 9.51 -17.70
N ASN A 85 -42.12 10.70 -18.16
CA ASN A 85 -40.82 10.88 -18.78
C ASN A 85 -40.17 12.15 -18.23
N THR A 86 -38.84 12.10 -18.28
CA THR A 86 -37.86 13.19 -18.15
C THR A 86 -37.50 13.68 -16.74
N ASN A 87 -36.32 13.23 -16.27
CA ASN A 87 -35.15 14.11 -16.14
C ASN A 87 -33.86 13.25 -16.06
N LYS A 88 -33.30 12.89 -17.22
CA LYS A 88 -31.86 12.61 -17.32
C LYS A 88 -31.14 13.95 -17.30
N LEU A 89 -30.85 14.42 -16.09
CA LEU A 89 -29.85 15.45 -15.87
C LEU A 89 -28.48 14.87 -16.24
N ASP A 90 -27.78 15.56 -17.15
CA ASP A 90 -26.33 15.59 -17.13
C ASP A 90 -25.90 15.87 -15.69
N ALA A 91 -25.39 14.85 -15.00
CA ALA A 91 -24.84 14.96 -13.66
C ALA A 91 -23.47 15.66 -13.74
N GLY A 92 -23.48 16.94 -14.11
CA GLY A 92 -22.44 17.87 -13.73
C GLY A 92 -22.40 17.93 -12.22
N ILE A 93 -21.30 17.45 -11.63
CA ILE A 93 -20.77 17.77 -10.29
C ILE A 93 -21.87 18.26 -9.32
N GLN A 94 -22.81 17.38 -8.98
CA GLN A 94 -23.72 17.60 -7.86
C GLN A 94 -23.12 16.91 -6.64
N THR A 95 -22.56 17.75 -5.78
CA THR A 95 -22.10 17.48 -4.43
C THR A 95 -23.18 16.78 -3.60
N MET A 96 -23.12 15.46 -3.48
CA MET A 96 -23.87 14.72 -2.45
C MET A 96 -23.05 14.72 -1.16
N HIS A 97 -23.51 15.49 -0.18
CA HIS A 97 -23.03 15.47 1.20
C HIS A 97 -23.45 14.16 1.92
N HIS A 98 -22.67 13.78 2.97
CA HIS A 98 -23.11 13.04 4.18
C HIS A 98 -22.51 11.63 4.50
N ASP A 99 -21.34 11.30 3.94
CA ASP A 99 -20.31 10.43 4.57
C ASP A 99 -19.14 11.33 5.05
N SER A 100 -19.42 12.25 5.97
CA SER A 100 -18.92 13.63 5.89
C SER A 100 -17.51 13.88 6.44
N VAL A 101 -16.59 14.29 5.57
CA VAL A 101 -15.42 15.11 5.98
C VAL A 101 -15.91 16.50 6.37
N ARG A 102 -15.37 17.05 7.46
CA ARG A 102 -15.71 18.42 7.90
C ARG A 102 -15.32 19.44 6.82
N THR A 103 -16.20 20.40 6.55
CA THR A 103 -16.03 21.40 5.48
C THR A 103 -14.69 22.11 5.55
N GLN A 104 -14.25 22.52 6.74
CA GLN A 104 -12.96 23.21 6.89
C GLN A 104 -11.77 22.30 6.52
N SER A 105 -11.79 21.02 6.90
CA SER A 105 -10.76 20.06 6.50
C SER A 105 -10.70 19.91 4.99
N TYR A 106 -11.85 19.79 4.31
CA TYR A 106 -11.91 19.75 2.85
C TYR A 106 -11.33 21.02 2.21
N GLU A 107 -11.75 22.20 2.66
CA GLU A 107 -11.30 23.48 2.14
C GLU A 107 -9.78 23.67 2.27
N ASN A 108 -9.19 23.19 3.38
CA ASN A 108 -7.75 23.26 3.62
C ASN A 108 -6.93 22.38 2.67
N VAL A 109 -7.50 21.29 2.15
CA VAL A 109 -6.75 20.29 1.37
C VAL A 109 -7.20 20.14 -0.08
N LYS A 110 -8.30 20.77 -0.49
CA LYS A 110 -8.89 20.61 -1.83
C LYS A 110 -7.94 20.90 -2.99
N ALA A 111 -6.93 21.76 -2.77
CA ALA A 111 -5.88 22.05 -3.75
C ALA A 111 -5.01 20.83 -4.11
N LEU A 112 -4.99 19.80 -3.25
CA LEU A 112 -4.30 18.54 -3.51
C LEU A 112 -5.06 17.67 -4.52
N PHE A 113 -6.31 17.96 -4.84
CA PHE A 113 -7.15 17.07 -5.64
C PHE A 113 -7.07 17.37 -7.14
N LYS A 114 -7.06 16.30 -7.95
CA LYS A 114 -7.11 16.34 -9.43
C LYS A 114 -8.41 15.67 -9.92
N GLY A 115 -9.51 15.98 -9.25
CA GLY A 115 -10.76 15.22 -9.33
C GLY A 115 -10.80 14.05 -8.34
N VAL A 116 -11.93 13.35 -8.37
CA VAL A 116 -12.26 12.26 -7.45
C VAL A 116 -12.54 11.01 -8.28
N ASP A 117 -11.91 9.90 -7.93
CA ASP A 117 -12.27 8.57 -8.43
C ASP A 117 -13.06 7.85 -7.34
N ASN A 118 -14.38 8.12 -7.29
CA ASN A 118 -15.24 7.61 -6.23
C ASN A 118 -15.69 6.17 -6.55
N GLN A 119 -15.12 5.21 -5.84
CA GLN A 119 -15.43 3.79 -6.00
C GLN A 119 -16.42 3.27 -4.93
N THR A 120 -17.09 4.16 -4.19
CA THR A 120 -18.05 3.77 -3.13
C THR A 120 -19.17 2.86 -3.65
N SER A 121 -19.57 2.98 -4.92
CA SER A 121 -20.58 2.09 -5.51
C SER A 121 -20.13 0.62 -5.48
N VAL A 122 -18.84 0.35 -5.66
CA VAL A 122 -18.27 -1.00 -5.53
C VAL A 122 -18.47 -1.49 -4.10
N GLY A 123 -18.09 -0.68 -3.10
CA GLY A 123 -18.31 -1.03 -1.70
C GLY A 123 -19.77 -1.33 -1.36
N LEU A 124 -20.73 -0.61 -1.96
CA LEU A 124 -22.17 -0.83 -1.78
C LEU A 124 -22.70 -2.10 -2.48
N GLU A 125 -21.99 -2.64 -3.45
CA GLU A 125 -22.34 -3.91 -4.12
C GLU A 125 -21.90 -5.15 -3.32
N GLN A 126 -21.15 -4.98 -2.23
CA GLN A 126 -20.83 -6.08 -1.32
C GLN A 126 -22.09 -6.57 -0.60
N ASP A 127 -22.32 -7.88 -0.57
CA ASP A 127 -23.18 -8.49 0.43
C ASP A 127 -22.50 -8.35 1.80
N ILE A 128 -22.94 -7.33 2.55
CA ILE A 128 -22.38 -7.00 3.85
C ILE A 128 -22.59 -8.11 4.88
N ALA A 129 -23.68 -8.88 4.77
CA ALA A 129 -23.94 -9.98 5.69
C ALA A 129 -22.93 -11.12 5.45
N LEU A 130 -22.72 -11.49 4.19
CA LEU A 130 -21.70 -12.46 3.80
C LEU A 130 -20.29 -12.00 4.17
N SER A 131 -19.94 -10.75 3.85
CA SER A 131 -18.62 -10.18 4.15
C SER A 131 -18.33 -10.16 5.65
N ARG A 132 -19.32 -9.77 6.48
CA ARG A 132 -19.20 -9.83 7.95
C ARG A 132 -19.04 -11.25 8.46
N GLU A 133 -19.83 -12.19 7.95
CA GLU A 133 -19.70 -13.58 8.37
C GLU A 133 -18.30 -14.12 8.08
N ILE A 134 -17.75 -13.82 6.90
CA ILE A 134 -16.38 -14.22 6.54
C ILE A 134 -15.36 -13.57 7.47
N ALA A 135 -15.50 -12.26 7.74
CA ALA A 135 -14.60 -11.52 8.63
C ALA A 135 -14.57 -12.10 10.06
N LEU A 136 -15.74 -12.41 10.60
CA LEU A 136 -15.90 -12.99 11.95
C LEU A 136 -15.38 -14.42 12.00
N ALA A 137 -15.62 -15.22 10.97
CA ALA A 137 -15.09 -16.59 10.90
C ALA A 137 -13.56 -16.63 10.85
N GLY A 138 -12.92 -15.60 10.27
CA GLY A 138 -11.46 -15.48 10.18
C GLY A 138 -10.79 -14.71 11.32
N GLU A 139 -11.53 -14.17 12.29
CA GLU A 139 -10.95 -13.25 13.27
C GLU A 139 -9.90 -13.91 14.17
N MET A 140 -8.89 -13.13 14.57
CA MET A 140 -7.83 -13.56 15.48
C MET A 140 -7.68 -12.56 16.63
N ASP A 141 -7.25 -13.01 17.79
CA ASP A 141 -6.91 -12.11 18.88
C ASP A 141 -5.71 -11.24 18.50
N SER A 142 -5.82 -9.94 18.74
CA SER A 142 -4.65 -9.08 18.64
C SER A 142 -3.67 -9.41 19.76
N PRO A 143 -2.36 -9.47 19.49
CA PRO A 143 -1.37 -9.77 20.54
C PRO A 143 -1.42 -8.74 21.67
N LYS A 144 -1.22 -9.20 22.90
CA LYS A 144 -1.19 -8.32 24.07
C LYS A 144 -0.15 -7.21 23.89
N GLY A 145 -0.56 -5.98 24.16
CA GLY A 145 0.31 -4.80 24.04
C GLY A 145 0.40 -4.22 22.64
N ALA A 146 -0.18 -4.85 21.61
CA ALA A 146 -0.34 -4.25 20.29
C ALA A 146 -1.18 -2.97 20.40
N ARG A 147 -0.74 -1.91 19.72
CA ARG A 147 -1.42 -0.62 19.66
C ARG A 147 -2.42 -0.59 18.51
N ALA A 148 -3.39 0.33 18.56
CA ALA A 148 -4.30 0.58 17.45
C ALA A 148 -3.57 0.91 16.14
N SER A 149 -2.43 1.61 16.25
CA SER A 149 -1.60 1.97 15.10
C SER A 149 -0.86 0.79 14.50
N ASP A 150 -0.72 -0.35 15.18
CA ASP A 150 0.16 -1.43 14.72
C ASP A 150 -0.44 -2.22 13.54
N CYS A 151 -1.76 -2.28 13.42
CA CYS A 151 -2.46 -2.87 12.28
C CYS A 151 -3.74 -2.09 11.95
N ILE A 152 -3.62 -1.10 11.06
CA ILE A 152 -4.73 -0.23 10.70
C ILE A 152 -5.45 -0.74 9.46
N CYS A 153 -4.71 -0.98 8.38
CA CYS A 153 -5.24 -1.52 7.13
C CYS A 153 -4.09 -1.98 6.23
N LEU A 154 -4.01 -3.28 5.99
CA LEU A 154 -3.00 -3.97 5.20
C LEU A 154 -3.71 -4.82 4.15
N PRO A 155 -3.84 -4.36 2.90
CA PRO A 155 -4.49 -5.13 1.85
C PRO A 155 -3.55 -6.15 1.17
N PRO A 156 -3.78 -7.47 1.36
CA PRO A 156 -3.14 -8.51 0.55
C PRO A 156 -3.77 -8.53 -0.85
N ASP A 157 -2.92 -8.57 -1.87
CA ASP A 157 -3.33 -8.88 -3.24
C ASP A 157 -3.04 -10.35 -3.54
N LEU A 158 -3.99 -11.04 -4.19
CA LEU A 158 -3.88 -12.45 -4.53
C LEU A 158 -4.00 -12.62 -6.04
N MET A 159 -3.03 -13.30 -6.63
CA MET A 159 -3.05 -13.69 -8.04
C MET A 159 -3.65 -15.08 -8.21
N ALA A 160 -4.68 -15.18 -9.04
CA ALA A 160 -5.29 -16.45 -9.41
C ALA A 160 -4.47 -17.14 -10.52
N TYR A 161 -4.15 -18.41 -10.36
CA TYR A 161 -3.37 -19.15 -11.35
C TYR A 161 -3.81 -20.61 -11.48
N ARG A 162 -3.54 -21.16 -12.67
CA ARG A 162 -3.92 -22.53 -13.04
C ARG A 162 -2.74 -23.49 -12.85
N VAL A 163 -2.97 -24.56 -12.10
CA VAL A 163 -2.04 -25.69 -11.96
C VAL A 163 -2.57 -26.86 -12.79
N PRO A 164 -1.87 -27.31 -13.84
CA PRO A 164 -2.32 -28.46 -14.63
C PRO A 164 -2.47 -29.71 -13.76
N THR A 165 -3.58 -30.44 -13.91
CA THR A 165 -3.82 -31.70 -13.18
C THR A 165 -3.66 -32.94 -14.06
N ASN A 166 -3.63 -32.76 -15.39
CA ASN A 166 -3.31 -33.80 -16.35
C ASN A 166 -2.90 -33.20 -17.70
N ALA A 167 -2.53 -34.06 -18.65
CA ALA A 167 -2.13 -33.66 -19.99
C ALA A 167 -3.31 -33.21 -20.90
N ASN A 168 -4.55 -33.43 -20.49
CA ASN A 168 -5.74 -33.11 -21.30
C ASN A 168 -6.20 -31.66 -21.16
N GLY A 169 -5.48 -30.86 -20.36
CA GLY A 169 -5.78 -29.44 -20.15
C GLY A 169 -6.64 -29.15 -18.93
N ASP A 170 -6.98 -30.17 -18.12
CA ASP A 170 -7.62 -29.93 -16.83
C ASP A 170 -6.64 -29.23 -15.89
N TYR A 171 -7.17 -28.36 -15.04
CA TYR A 171 -6.39 -27.61 -14.07
C TYR A 171 -7.10 -27.49 -12.74
N LYS A 172 -6.31 -27.32 -11.68
CA LYS A 172 -6.75 -26.90 -10.37
C LYS A 172 -6.42 -25.42 -10.18
N LEU A 173 -7.38 -24.67 -9.67
CA LEU A 173 -7.20 -23.25 -9.34
C LEU A 173 -6.43 -23.09 -8.04
N ARG A 174 -5.49 -22.16 -8.03
CA ARG A 174 -4.69 -21.76 -6.86
C ARG A 174 -4.57 -20.25 -6.80
N TYR A 175 -4.21 -19.76 -5.63
CA TYR A 175 -3.92 -18.35 -5.39
C TYR A 175 -2.55 -18.19 -4.75
N ASN A 176 -1.79 -17.19 -5.19
CA ASN A 176 -0.57 -16.77 -4.54
C ASN A 176 -0.73 -15.31 -4.10
N CYS A 177 -0.20 -14.93 -2.94
CA CYS A 177 -0.17 -13.55 -2.49
C CYS A 177 1.20 -12.92 -2.82
N PRO A 178 1.37 -12.26 -3.99
CA PRO A 178 2.65 -11.65 -4.35
C PRO A 178 3.01 -10.42 -3.53
N GLU A 179 2.04 -9.78 -2.87
CA GLU A 179 2.27 -8.56 -2.09
C GLU A 179 1.21 -8.37 -1.01
N ILE A 180 1.65 -7.87 0.13
CA ILE A 180 0.82 -7.24 1.15
C ILE A 180 1.11 -5.75 1.01
N ASN A 181 0.11 -4.96 0.65
CA ASN A 181 0.29 -3.53 0.52
C ASN A 181 0.15 -2.88 1.90
N GLY A 182 1.00 -1.89 2.20
CA GLY A 182 0.83 -1.01 3.35
C GLY A 182 -0.39 -0.10 3.24
N THR A 183 -0.54 0.85 4.16
CA THR A 183 -1.57 1.88 4.11
C THR A 183 -1.45 2.84 2.92
N GLY A 184 -0.48 2.71 2.01
CA GLY A 184 -0.33 3.51 0.78
C GLY A 184 -1.44 3.32 -0.29
N PHE A 185 -2.60 2.84 0.16
CA PHE A 185 -3.71 2.33 -0.60
C PHE A 185 -4.52 3.42 -1.32
N GLY A 186 -4.82 3.15 -2.59
CA GLY A 186 -6.00 3.66 -3.29
C GLY A 186 -6.99 2.51 -3.47
N GLY A 187 -8.25 2.74 -3.14
CA GLY A 187 -9.36 1.77 -3.12
C GLY A 187 -9.97 1.58 -1.73
N ILE A 188 -9.67 2.41 -0.72
CA ILE A 188 -10.25 2.21 0.64
C ILE A 188 -11.77 2.36 0.61
N ARG A 189 -12.28 2.99 -0.44
CA ARG A 189 -13.71 3.17 -0.70
C ARG A 189 -14.33 2.00 -1.46
N ASP A 190 -13.54 0.98 -1.82
CA ASP A 190 -14.05 -0.33 -2.28
C ASP A 190 -14.60 -1.17 -1.11
N ILE A 191 -14.27 -0.80 0.12
CA ILE A 191 -14.81 -1.41 1.34
C ILE A 191 -16.26 -0.95 1.52
N HIS A 192 -17.14 -1.86 1.93
CA HIS A 192 -18.51 -1.49 2.30
C HIS A 192 -18.48 -0.40 3.40
N PRO A 193 -19.31 0.66 3.33
CA PRO A 193 -19.24 1.78 4.27
C PRO A 193 -19.28 1.39 5.75
N GLU A 194 -20.08 0.39 6.13
CA GLU A 194 -20.13 -0.12 7.51
C GLU A 194 -18.79 -0.72 7.98
N GLN A 195 -18.08 -1.46 7.12
CA GLN A 195 -16.76 -2.00 7.45
C GLN A 195 -15.69 -0.90 7.42
N LEU A 196 -15.83 0.07 6.52
CA LEU A 196 -14.96 1.24 6.50
C LEU A 196 -15.05 2.03 7.80
N GLN A 197 -16.22 2.12 8.43
CA GLN A 197 -16.36 2.71 9.77
C GLN A 197 -15.52 1.97 10.83
N GLU A 198 -15.42 0.64 10.77
CA GLU A 198 -14.55 -0.11 11.68
C GLU A 198 -13.08 0.32 11.52
N VAL A 199 -12.59 0.40 10.27
CA VAL A 199 -11.23 0.88 9.96
C VAL A 199 -11.02 2.33 10.41
N MET A 200 -12.01 3.21 10.20
CA MET A 200 -11.93 4.61 10.63
C MET A 200 -11.91 4.75 12.15
N ARG A 201 -12.63 3.88 12.89
CA ARG A 201 -12.53 3.83 14.36
C ARG A 201 -11.13 3.44 14.82
N THR A 202 -10.46 2.53 14.10
CA THR A 202 -9.06 2.18 14.37
C THR A 202 -8.11 3.36 14.14
N TYR A 203 -8.30 4.13 13.05
CA TYR A 203 -7.56 5.39 12.85
C TYR A 203 -7.81 6.40 13.97
N ALA A 204 -9.08 6.62 14.36
CA ALA A 204 -9.42 7.55 15.43
C ALA A 204 -8.73 7.14 16.74
N ARG A 205 -8.80 5.85 17.09
CA ARG A 205 -8.16 5.28 18.27
C ARG A 205 -6.64 5.47 18.25
N ALA A 206 -5.99 5.22 17.12
CA ALA A 206 -4.56 5.44 16.99
C ALA A 206 -4.19 6.92 17.18
N GLY A 207 -5.01 7.85 16.67
CA GLY A 207 -4.82 9.28 16.89
C GLY A 207 -4.99 9.72 18.35
N GLU A 208 -5.95 9.15 19.08
CA GLU A 208 -6.11 9.35 20.53
C GLU A 208 -4.87 8.88 21.30
N GLU A 209 -4.35 7.70 20.98
CA GLU A 209 -3.14 7.14 21.60
C GLU A 209 -1.90 8.00 21.31
N ILE A 210 -1.78 8.51 20.08
CA ILE A 210 -0.73 9.45 19.70
C ILE A 210 -0.83 10.76 20.49
N ALA A 211 -2.04 11.31 20.64
CA ALA A 211 -2.25 12.53 21.41
C ALA A 211 -1.92 12.34 22.90
N ALA A 212 -2.29 11.19 23.47
CA ALA A 212 -1.96 10.84 24.84
C ALA A 212 -0.44 10.71 25.04
N ASP A 213 0.26 10.02 24.15
CA ASP A 213 1.72 9.86 24.19
C ASP A 213 2.45 11.21 24.05
N ALA A 214 1.99 12.07 23.13
CA ALA A 214 2.53 13.42 22.96
C ALA A 214 2.39 14.23 24.25
N LYS A 215 1.19 14.24 24.82
CA LYS A 215 0.89 14.96 26.07
C LYS A 215 1.74 14.46 27.24
N ALA A 216 1.92 13.14 27.37
CA ALA A 216 2.75 12.55 28.42
C ALA A 216 4.22 13.00 28.34
N LYS A 217 4.69 13.35 27.14
CA LYS A 217 6.04 13.88 26.88
C LYS A 217 6.11 15.41 26.94
N GLY A 218 4.99 16.10 27.23
CA GLY A 218 4.92 17.57 27.18
C GLY A 218 4.97 18.14 25.75
N GLU A 219 4.64 17.32 24.75
CA GLU A 219 4.66 17.66 23.33
C GLU A 219 3.23 17.84 22.78
N VAL A 220 3.12 18.40 21.56
CA VAL A 220 1.85 18.58 20.85
C VAL A 220 1.87 17.79 19.53
N PRO A 221 0.87 16.93 19.28
CA PRO A 221 0.95 15.93 18.22
C PRO A 221 1.07 16.56 16.82
N LEU A 222 1.93 15.95 16.00
CA LEU A 222 2.02 16.17 14.56
C LEU A 222 1.86 14.80 13.88
N ILE A 223 0.85 14.67 13.04
CA ILE A 223 0.58 13.46 12.27
C ILE A 223 0.66 13.78 10.78
N ILE A 224 1.37 12.95 10.01
CA ILE A 224 1.46 13.09 8.55
C ILE A 224 0.65 11.97 7.90
N VAL A 225 -0.33 12.34 7.07
CA VAL A 225 -1.08 11.39 6.24
C VAL A 225 -0.59 11.52 4.81
N ALA A 226 0.32 10.64 4.41
CA ALA A 226 0.92 10.69 3.08
C ALA A 226 0.18 9.79 2.07
N ASN A 227 0.16 10.22 0.81
CA ASN A 227 -0.32 9.44 -0.33
C ASN A 227 0.81 9.22 -1.34
N SER A 228 0.80 8.09 -2.04
CA SER A 228 1.75 7.83 -3.12
C SER A 228 1.24 8.40 -4.46
N GLY A 229 2.10 8.53 -5.46
CA GLY A 229 1.73 8.91 -6.82
C GLY A 229 2.15 10.32 -7.26
N ARG A 230 3.16 10.89 -6.59
CA ARG A 230 3.81 12.17 -6.95
C ARG A 230 5.34 12.03 -7.10
N GLU A 231 5.85 10.80 -7.08
CA GLU A 231 7.28 10.46 -7.10
C GLU A 231 7.97 11.00 -8.36
N GLY A 232 7.31 10.91 -9.53
CA GLY A 232 7.84 11.41 -10.81
C GLY A 232 7.39 12.83 -11.21
N ALA A 233 6.67 13.55 -10.35
CA ALA A 233 6.15 14.87 -10.70
C ALA A 233 7.26 15.94 -10.79
N SER A 234 7.14 16.90 -11.70
CA SER A 234 8.02 18.08 -11.69
C SER A 234 7.46 19.15 -10.76
N ARG A 235 8.38 19.96 -10.22
CA ARG A 235 8.08 21.19 -9.50
C ARG A 235 8.66 22.38 -10.24
N THR A 236 8.07 23.54 -10.02
CA THR A 236 8.62 24.82 -10.46
C THR A 236 8.22 25.87 -9.45
N ASP A 237 9.20 26.62 -8.95
CA ASP A 237 9.00 27.66 -7.93
C ASP A 237 8.28 27.11 -6.68
N GLY A 238 8.71 25.92 -6.24
CA GLY A 238 8.16 25.24 -5.07
C GLY A 238 6.78 24.60 -5.27
N ALA A 239 6.08 24.89 -6.36
CA ALA A 239 4.76 24.36 -6.65
C ALA A 239 4.83 23.17 -7.61
N TYR A 240 3.96 22.18 -7.38
CA TYR A 240 3.76 21.07 -8.33
C TYR A 240 2.89 21.50 -9.49
N GLN A 241 3.20 21.00 -10.70
CA GLN A 241 2.43 21.31 -11.89
C GLN A 241 0.97 20.85 -11.77
N PRO A 242 -0.01 21.63 -12.28
CA PRO A 242 -1.41 21.22 -12.29
C PRO A 242 -1.58 19.83 -12.91
N GLY A 243 -2.16 18.92 -12.14
CA GLY A 243 -2.36 17.55 -12.57
C GLY A 243 -1.26 16.55 -12.21
N SER A 244 -0.26 16.95 -11.43
CA SER A 244 0.74 16.04 -10.85
C SER A 244 0.20 15.15 -9.73
N ASN A 245 -1.02 15.45 -9.25
CA ASN A 245 -1.62 14.82 -8.09
C ASN A 245 -2.34 13.51 -8.46
N SER A 246 -2.14 12.48 -7.63
CA SER A 246 -2.90 11.23 -7.71
C SER A 246 -4.39 11.48 -7.50
N LYS A 247 -5.24 10.86 -8.34
CA LYS A 247 -6.70 10.88 -8.17
C LYS A 247 -7.18 10.15 -6.92
N MET A 248 -6.33 9.40 -6.22
CA MET A 248 -6.68 8.62 -5.03
C MET A 248 -6.44 9.36 -3.71
N ILE A 249 -5.77 10.52 -3.72
CA ILE A 249 -5.46 11.24 -2.46
C ILE A 249 -6.72 11.67 -1.69
N TRP A 250 -7.86 11.84 -2.38
CA TRP A 250 -9.13 12.18 -1.75
C TRP A 250 -9.56 11.11 -0.72
N GLU A 251 -9.19 9.84 -0.89
CA GLU A 251 -9.49 8.80 0.09
C GLU A 251 -8.74 9.01 1.41
N LYS A 252 -7.53 9.56 1.33
CA LYS A 252 -6.71 9.91 2.50
C LYS A 252 -7.20 11.16 3.24
N MET A 253 -8.08 11.94 2.63
CA MET A 253 -8.72 13.07 3.30
C MET A 253 -9.58 12.61 4.48
N TYR A 254 -10.34 11.51 4.33
CA TYR A 254 -11.17 10.97 5.42
C TYR A 254 -10.30 10.55 6.60
N VAL A 255 -9.20 9.85 6.32
CA VAL A 255 -8.21 9.45 7.32
C VAL A 255 -7.63 10.68 8.03
N ALA A 256 -7.20 11.70 7.27
CA ALA A 256 -6.66 12.93 7.84
C ALA A 256 -7.70 13.68 8.69
N ASP A 257 -8.97 13.71 8.28
CA ASP A 257 -10.02 14.37 9.05
C ASP A 257 -10.34 13.62 10.34
N VAL A 258 -10.46 12.29 10.28
CA VAL A 258 -10.66 11.44 11.47
C VAL A 258 -9.51 11.61 12.46
N LEU A 259 -8.26 11.59 11.99
CA LEU A 259 -7.09 11.83 12.84
C LEU A 259 -7.10 13.25 13.42
N ALA A 260 -7.47 14.26 12.64
CA ALA A 260 -7.59 15.63 13.14
C ALA A 260 -8.64 15.73 14.25
N GLN A 261 -9.80 15.08 14.10
CA GLN A 261 -10.84 15.01 15.14
C GLN A 261 -10.31 14.32 16.41
N SER A 262 -9.58 13.21 16.27
CA SER A 262 -9.08 12.42 17.41
C SER A 262 -8.02 13.15 18.27
N VAL A 263 -7.32 14.13 17.71
CA VAL A 263 -6.33 14.95 18.43
C VAL A 263 -6.89 16.30 18.88
N ALA A 264 -8.16 16.58 18.58
CA ALA A 264 -8.84 17.78 19.05
C ALA A 264 -9.02 17.75 20.58
N THR A 265 -9.21 18.92 21.16
CA THR A 265 -9.47 19.08 22.60
C THR A 265 -10.76 19.88 22.79
N PRO A 266 -11.40 19.83 23.97
CA PRO A 266 -12.58 20.67 24.24
C PRO A 266 -12.34 22.18 24.03
N ALA A 267 -11.09 22.63 24.20
CA ALA A 267 -10.70 24.03 24.03
C ALA A 267 -10.31 24.40 22.59
N ARG A 268 -10.07 23.40 21.73
CA ARG A 268 -9.51 23.63 20.39
C ARG A 268 -9.90 22.51 19.44
N ASP A 269 -10.70 22.88 18.44
CA ASP A 269 -10.91 22.04 17.28
C ASP A 269 -9.65 21.99 16.39
N VAL A 270 -9.47 20.87 15.69
CA VAL A 270 -8.31 20.62 14.83
C VAL A 270 -8.85 20.10 13.51
N PHE A 271 -8.44 20.71 12.40
CA PHE A 271 -8.82 20.33 11.04
C PHE A 271 -7.61 19.80 10.28
N ALA A 272 -7.83 18.92 9.31
CA ALA A 272 -6.77 18.49 8.42
C ALA A 272 -6.22 19.71 7.66
N SER A 273 -4.90 19.76 7.45
CA SER A 273 -4.21 20.78 6.65
C SER A 273 -3.38 20.10 5.56
N SER A 274 -2.92 20.88 4.59
CA SER A 274 -2.07 20.38 3.50
C SER A 274 -0.59 20.44 3.89
N LEU A 275 0.17 19.37 3.62
CA LEU A 275 1.63 19.39 3.72
C LEU A 275 2.24 20.42 2.76
N ASP A 276 1.62 20.64 1.58
CA ASP A 276 2.08 21.63 0.59
C ASP A 276 2.12 23.04 1.19
N ALA A 277 1.24 23.35 2.14
CA ALA A 277 1.22 24.65 2.84
C ALA A 277 2.49 24.91 3.67
N HIS A 278 3.23 23.87 4.03
CA HIS A 278 4.45 23.96 4.84
C HIS A 278 5.73 23.74 4.02
N VAL A 279 5.66 23.02 2.90
CA VAL A 279 6.84 22.68 2.09
C VAL A 279 7.05 23.59 0.87
N THR A 280 6.02 24.28 0.38
CA THR A 280 6.12 25.09 -0.86
C THR A 280 7.22 26.15 -0.78
N ALA A 281 7.26 26.95 0.29
CA ALA A 281 8.28 27.98 0.46
C ALA A 281 9.70 27.39 0.57
N TYR A 282 9.84 26.24 1.23
CA TYR A 282 11.11 25.51 1.28
C TYR A 282 11.55 25.09 -0.13
N TYR A 283 10.65 24.50 -0.91
CA TYR A 283 11.00 24.08 -2.26
C TYR A 283 11.23 25.23 -3.23
N ALA A 284 10.58 26.39 -3.07
CA ALA A 284 10.90 27.57 -3.86
C ALA A 284 12.37 28.01 -3.65
N GLU A 285 12.85 27.98 -2.40
CA GLU A 285 14.26 28.23 -2.08
C GLU A 285 15.17 27.16 -2.71
N ILE A 286 14.80 25.87 -2.64
CA ILE A 286 15.56 24.77 -3.25
C ILE A 286 15.63 24.88 -4.78
N ASP A 287 14.52 25.20 -5.44
CA ASP A 287 14.43 25.34 -6.90
C ASP A 287 15.30 26.53 -7.37
N ALA A 288 15.28 27.66 -6.64
CA ALA A 288 16.14 28.80 -6.91
C ALA A 288 17.64 28.47 -6.76
N ILE A 289 18.00 27.68 -5.73
CA ILE A 289 19.36 27.19 -5.53
C ILE A 289 19.80 26.26 -6.67
N ALA A 290 18.91 25.35 -7.09
CA ALA A 290 19.18 24.40 -8.18
C ALA A 290 19.36 25.11 -9.53
N GLY A 291 18.56 26.16 -9.79
CA GLY A 291 18.66 26.99 -11.00
C GLY A 291 19.89 27.90 -11.05
N ASN A 292 20.58 28.10 -9.92
CA ASN A 292 21.77 28.93 -9.86
C ASN A 292 23.05 28.14 -10.21
N SER A 293 23.45 28.21 -11.49
CA SER A 293 24.65 27.56 -12.02
C SER A 293 25.97 28.13 -11.51
N THR A 294 25.95 29.28 -10.81
CA THR A 294 27.16 29.93 -10.27
C THR A 294 27.59 29.41 -8.90
N LEU A 295 26.71 28.68 -8.19
CA LEU A 295 27.02 28.13 -6.87
C LEU A 295 27.98 26.95 -6.95
N THR A 296 29.06 27.02 -6.18
CA THR A 296 29.93 25.86 -5.93
C THR A 296 29.17 24.78 -5.13
N PRO A 297 29.60 23.50 -5.16
CA PRO A 297 28.96 22.45 -4.38
C PRO A 297 28.85 22.76 -2.88
N THR A 298 29.88 23.37 -2.28
CA THR A 298 29.88 23.79 -0.88
C THR A 298 28.88 24.91 -0.62
N ALA A 299 28.87 25.95 -1.48
CA ALA A 299 27.92 27.07 -1.34
C ALA A 299 26.48 26.61 -1.54
N ARG A 300 26.24 25.69 -2.49
CA ARG A 300 24.94 25.05 -2.71
C ARG A 300 24.47 24.31 -1.47
N LYS A 301 25.32 23.48 -0.87
CA LYS A 301 25.00 22.77 0.37
C LYS A 301 24.65 23.73 1.51
N ALA A 302 25.45 24.77 1.72
CA ALA A 302 25.19 25.78 2.76
C ALA A 302 23.86 26.53 2.51
N ALA A 303 23.54 26.85 1.26
CA ALA A 303 22.27 27.47 0.90
C ALA A 303 21.07 26.54 1.15
N MET A 304 21.20 25.24 0.85
CA MET A 304 20.16 24.25 1.15
C MET A 304 19.97 24.06 2.65
N ASP A 305 21.06 24.05 3.43
CA ASP A 305 21.00 24.01 4.89
C ASP A 305 20.28 25.26 5.43
N GLN A 306 20.57 26.45 4.90
CA GLN A 306 19.87 27.69 5.26
C GLN A 306 18.38 27.65 4.91
N ALA A 307 18.02 27.12 3.73
CA ALA A 307 16.61 26.95 3.35
C ALA A 307 15.87 26.03 4.32
N TYR A 308 16.52 24.95 4.79
CA TYR A 308 15.97 24.07 5.81
C TYR A 308 15.81 24.79 7.16
N GLN A 309 16.75 25.64 7.56
CA GLN A 309 16.63 26.45 8.78
C GLN A 309 15.49 27.48 8.68
N ASN A 310 15.30 28.10 7.53
CA ASN A 310 14.18 29.00 7.27
C ASN A 310 12.84 28.25 7.41
N ALA A 311 12.76 27.03 6.85
CA ALA A 311 11.59 26.17 7.01
C ALA A 311 11.35 25.75 8.46
N THR A 312 12.42 25.49 9.22
CA THR A 312 12.38 25.18 10.65
C THR A 312 11.82 26.35 11.47
N ALA A 313 12.27 27.58 11.18
CA ALA A 313 11.75 28.79 11.81
C ALA A 313 10.25 29.01 11.51
N ARG A 314 9.80 28.70 10.29
CA ARG A 314 8.37 28.72 9.92
C ARG A 314 7.58 27.65 10.70
N MET A 315 8.07 26.41 10.74
CA MET A 315 7.39 25.31 11.44
C MET A 315 7.29 25.55 12.96
N ALA A 316 8.26 26.25 13.56
CA ALA A 316 8.25 26.60 14.98
C ALA A 316 7.04 27.45 15.41
N GLN A 317 6.40 28.17 14.47
CA GLN A 317 5.16 28.92 14.74
C GLN A 317 4.01 28.00 15.14
N HIS A 318 4.06 26.74 14.72
CA HIS A 318 3.05 25.72 14.99
C HIS A 318 3.37 24.84 16.21
N LYS A 319 4.44 25.12 16.98
CA LYS A 319 4.92 24.23 18.05
C LYS A 319 3.89 23.89 19.13
N ASN A 320 2.93 24.79 19.37
CA ASN A 320 1.93 24.68 20.43
C ASN A 320 0.56 24.22 19.90
N GLU A 321 0.48 23.77 18.64
CA GLU A 321 -0.79 23.38 18.03
C GLU A 321 -0.77 21.98 17.41
N PRO A 322 -1.80 21.15 17.67
CA PRO A 322 -1.93 19.88 16.99
C PRO A 322 -2.00 20.09 15.49
N LEU A 323 -1.26 19.29 14.72
CA LEU A 323 -1.29 19.31 13.27
C LEU A 323 -1.53 17.91 12.70
N VAL A 324 -2.42 17.82 11.72
CA VAL A 324 -2.59 16.64 10.87
C VAL A 324 -2.46 17.09 9.42
N LEU A 325 -1.41 16.63 8.74
CA LEU A 325 -1.01 17.10 7.42
C LEU A 325 -1.27 16.02 6.37
N LEU A 326 -2.20 16.27 5.45
CA LEU A 326 -2.40 15.47 4.24
C LEU A 326 -1.40 15.90 3.17
N GLY A 327 -0.68 14.96 2.57
CA GLY A 327 0.32 15.26 1.55
C GLY A 327 0.76 14.02 0.78
N TYR A 328 1.97 14.07 0.21
CA TYR A 328 2.53 12.95 -0.54
C TYR A 328 3.78 12.36 0.13
N SER A 329 3.97 11.06 -0.07
CA SER A 329 5.10 10.26 0.44
C SER A 329 6.46 10.87 0.07
N ARG A 330 6.58 11.41 -1.16
CA ARG A 330 7.78 12.11 -1.64
C ARG A 330 8.15 13.33 -0.79
N ASP A 331 7.15 14.14 -0.44
CA ASP A 331 7.38 15.37 0.33
C ASP A 331 7.76 15.02 1.77
N MET A 332 7.12 14.00 2.34
CA MET A 332 7.54 13.44 3.64
C MET A 332 8.99 12.96 3.61
N ALA A 333 9.38 12.14 2.64
CA ALA A 333 10.72 11.56 2.56
C ALA A 333 11.84 12.60 2.32
N SER A 334 11.54 13.73 1.69
CA SER A 334 12.55 14.74 1.35
C SER A 334 12.56 15.98 2.25
N CYS A 335 11.51 16.20 3.05
CA CYS A 335 11.45 17.30 4.02
C CYS A 335 11.66 16.85 5.47
N CYS A 336 11.38 15.57 5.78
CA CYS A 336 11.64 15.05 7.11
C CYS A 336 13.11 14.64 7.26
N LYS A 337 13.62 14.74 8.49
CA LYS A 337 14.88 14.14 8.92
C LYS A 337 14.60 13.07 9.97
N ILE A 338 15.54 12.16 10.21
CA ILE A 338 15.46 11.23 11.35
C ILE A 338 16.43 11.67 12.45
N GLU A 339 15.89 11.92 13.65
CA GLU A 339 16.64 12.26 14.86
C GLU A 339 16.30 11.24 15.95
N ASP A 340 17.32 10.53 16.45
CA ASP A 340 17.17 9.44 17.43
C ASP A 340 16.10 8.41 17.08
N GLY A 341 15.94 8.08 15.79
CA GLY A 341 14.94 7.14 15.30
C GLY A 341 13.52 7.71 15.19
N ARG A 342 13.33 9.03 15.36
CA ARG A 342 12.04 9.70 15.19
C ARG A 342 12.07 10.63 13.97
N PRO A 343 11.02 10.62 13.12
CA PRO A 343 10.91 11.61 12.05
C PRO A 343 10.69 13.02 12.58
N MET A 344 11.34 14.00 11.95
CA MET A 344 11.29 15.41 12.27
C MET A 344 10.93 16.20 11.01
N LEU A 345 9.76 16.84 10.97
CA LEU A 345 9.38 17.72 9.87
C LEU A 345 9.85 19.14 10.21
N PHE A 346 10.91 19.60 9.54
CA PHE A 346 11.52 20.92 9.79
C PHE A 346 11.75 21.19 11.29
N GLY A 347 12.42 20.26 11.98
CA GLY A 347 12.73 20.35 13.41
C GLY A 347 11.57 20.08 14.36
N ARG A 348 10.34 19.85 13.87
CA ARG A 348 9.19 19.45 14.70
C ARG A 348 9.05 17.93 14.74
N PRO A 349 8.94 17.30 15.93
CA PRO A 349 8.75 15.86 16.03
C PRO A 349 7.43 15.38 15.41
N VAL A 350 7.51 14.40 14.51
CA VAL A 350 6.35 13.66 14.00
C VAL A 350 6.01 12.57 15.02
N HIS A 351 4.73 12.46 15.35
CA HIS A 351 4.22 11.52 16.34
C HIS A 351 3.48 10.35 15.70
N GLY A 352 2.90 10.55 14.51
CA GLY A 352 2.33 9.46 13.72
C GLY A 352 2.46 9.70 12.23
N ALA A 353 2.48 8.62 11.46
CA ALA A 353 2.56 8.68 10.01
C ALA A 353 1.74 7.58 9.34
N VAL A 354 0.95 7.95 8.33
CA VAL A 354 0.30 7.03 7.40
C VAL A 354 1.11 6.99 6.12
N ASN A 355 1.24 5.80 5.54
CA ASN A 355 1.99 5.44 4.33
C ASN A 355 3.37 4.83 4.61
N ASP A 356 3.39 3.51 4.61
CA ASP A 356 4.53 2.64 4.83
C ASP A 356 5.65 2.94 3.82
N ARG A 357 5.32 3.20 2.54
CA ARG A 357 6.30 3.56 1.50
C ARG A 357 6.98 4.89 1.81
N GLY A 358 6.23 5.89 2.29
CA GLY A 358 6.77 7.17 2.73
C GLY A 358 7.77 7.01 3.88
N LEU A 359 7.47 6.13 4.84
CA LEU A 359 8.36 5.80 5.96
C LEU A 359 9.62 5.06 5.50
N GLN A 360 9.49 4.05 4.64
CA GLN A 360 10.65 3.35 4.09
C GLN A 360 11.54 4.29 3.28
N ASN A 361 10.95 5.11 2.41
CA ASN A 361 11.71 6.07 1.61
C ASN A 361 12.43 7.10 2.49
N LEU A 362 11.81 7.55 3.59
CA LEU A 362 12.47 8.41 4.56
C LEU A 362 13.67 7.72 5.20
N ALA A 363 13.50 6.49 5.69
CA ALA A 363 14.59 5.71 6.31
C ALA A 363 15.76 5.48 5.35
N LEU A 364 15.47 5.15 4.10
CA LEU A 364 16.47 4.97 3.03
C LEU A 364 17.18 6.28 2.68
N THR A 365 16.44 7.39 2.57
CA THR A 365 17.00 8.70 2.23
C THR A 365 17.93 9.22 3.32
N GLU A 366 17.53 9.06 4.59
CA GLU A 366 18.30 9.50 5.74
C GLU A 366 19.36 8.48 6.20
N GLN A 367 19.36 7.27 5.62
CA GLN A 367 20.20 6.13 6.02
C GLN A 367 20.17 5.87 7.53
N LYS A 368 18.96 5.91 8.09
CA LYS A 368 18.72 5.79 9.54
C LYS A 368 17.47 4.95 9.79
N ASP A 369 17.52 4.19 10.87
CA ASP A 369 16.38 3.39 11.30
C ASP A 369 15.31 4.21 11.99
N LEU A 370 14.07 3.78 11.83
CA LEU A 370 12.89 4.31 12.51
C LEU A 370 12.62 3.51 13.78
N SER A 371 12.32 4.21 14.89
CA SER A 371 11.95 3.59 16.16
C SER A 371 10.44 3.69 16.38
N PHE A 372 9.73 2.58 16.19
CA PHE A 372 8.28 2.51 16.38
C PHE A 372 7.85 2.64 17.85
N LEU A 373 8.80 2.70 18.78
CA LEU A 373 8.57 3.07 20.18
C LEU A 373 8.50 4.60 20.38
N LYS A 374 9.11 5.39 19.49
CA LYS A 374 9.22 6.85 19.61
C LYS A 374 8.15 7.60 18.81
N PHE A 375 7.60 6.98 17.77
CA PHE A 375 6.45 7.45 16.99
C PHE A 375 5.59 6.26 16.56
N SER A 376 4.36 6.53 16.15
CA SER A 376 3.41 5.50 15.72
C SER A 376 3.29 5.46 14.18
N PRO A 377 3.93 4.50 13.49
CA PRO A 377 3.55 4.21 12.12
C PRO A 377 2.14 3.62 12.11
N MET A 378 1.32 3.98 11.12
CA MET A 378 0.00 3.39 10.92
C MET A 378 0.18 2.13 10.05
N ASN A 379 0.31 0.99 10.72
CA ASN A 379 0.94 -0.29 10.40
C ASN A 379 2.39 -0.37 10.90
N ALA A 380 2.65 -1.30 11.83
CA ALA A 380 4.01 -1.61 12.31
C ALA A 380 4.79 -2.47 11.30
N SER A 381 4.09 -3.31 10.52
CA SER A 381 4.64 -4.15 9.45
C SER A 381 5.02 -3.36 8.19
N VAL A 382 5.67 -2.19 8.37
CA VAL A 382 6.13 -1.30 7.29
C VAL A 382 7.04 -2.04 6.31
N LYS A 383 7.87 -2.97 6.81
CA LYS A 383 8.80 -3.71 5.98
C LYS A 383 8.05 -4.59 4.97
N GLU A 384 7.11 -5.40 5.44
CA GLU A 384 6.30 -6.30 4.61
C GLU A 384 5.28 -5.54 3.76
N GLY A 385 4.71 -4.45 4.27
CA GLY A 385 3.77 -3.59 3.53
C GLY A 385 4.39 -2.90 2.31
N VAL A 386 5.72 -2.93 2.20
CA VAL A 386 6.47 -2.14 1.22
C VAL A 386 7.37 -3.03 0.37
N ASP A 387 8.07 -3.97 0.99
CA ASP A 387 8.97 -4.92 0.35
C ASP A 387 8.30 -6.27 0.13
N LYS A 388 8.04 -6.57 -1.15
CA LYS A 388 7.41 -7.81 -1.61
C LYS A 388 8.19 -9.06 -1.23
N PHE A 389 9.52 -8.99 -1.25
CA PHE A 389 10.35 -10.13 -0.89
C PHE A 389 10.25 -10.42 0.61
N GLU A 390 10.23 -9.38 1.43
CA GLU A 390 10.09 -9.52 2.88
C GLU A 390 8.68 -9.97 3.29
N ALA A 391 7.64 -9.52 2.59
CA ALA A 391 6.29 -10.08 2.75
C ALA A 391 6.23 -11.59 2.43
N ALA A 392 6.92 -12.04 1.37
CA ALA A 392 7.00 -13.45 1.03
C ALA A 392 7.80 -14.26 2.07
N LYS A 393 8.90 -13.69 2.59
CA LYS A 393 9.70 -14.30 3.67
C LYS A 393 8.90 -14.45 4.96
N SER A 394 8.18 -13.41 5.39
CA SER A 394 7.40 -13.47 6.63
C SER A 394 6.28 -14.50 6.53
N ARG A 395 5.63 -14.63 5.37
CA ARG A 395 4.64 -15.68 5.11
C ARG A 395 5.26 -17.08 5.13
N ALA A 396 6.42 -17.27 4.50
CA ALA A 396 7.13 -18.54 4.55
C ALA A 396 7.54 -18.93 5.99
N ALA A 397 7.98 -17.96 6.81
CA ALA A 397 8.27 -18.18 8.22
C ALA A 397 7.01 -18.51 9.03
N PHE A 398 5.87 -17.86 8.74
CA PHE A 398 4.60 -18.14 9.39
C PHE A 398 4.14 -19.60 9.17
N LEU A 399 4.37 -20.17 7.99
CA LEU A 399 4.02 -21.55 7.67
C LEU A 399 4.66 -22.58 8.62
N GLU A 400 5.88 -22.31 9.07
CA GLU A 400 6.62 -23.18 9.98
C GLU A 400 6.18 -23.01 11.45
N SER A 401 5.40 -21.97 11.75
CA SER A 401 4.98 -21.60 13.10
C SER A 401 3.93 -22.54 13.69
N ASP A 402 3.87 -22.60 15.02
CA ASP A 402 2.81 -23.33 15.73
C ASP A 402 1.45 -22.62 15.64
N ASP A 403 1.43 -21.31 15.36
CA ASP A 403 0.20 -20.56 15.14
C ASP A 403 -0.46 -21.00 13.81
N PHE A 404 0.32 -21.22 12.74
CA PHE A 404 -0.19 -21.75 11.47
C PHE A 404 -0.73 -23.19 11.60
N LYS A 405 -0.03 -24.07 12.31
CA LYS A 405 -0.45 -25.47 12.52
C LYS A 405 -1.81 -25.61 13.21
N LYS A 406 -2.27 -24.58 13.92
CA LYS A 406 -3.57 -24.55 14.62
C LYS A 406 -4.73 -24.11 13.73
N LEU A 407 -4.48 -23.50 12.56
CA LEU A 407 -5.54 -22.89 11.76
C LEU A 407 -6.61 -23.88 11.32
N ALA A 408 -6.23 -25.11 10.98
CA ALA A 408 -7.19 -26.15 10.63
C ALA A 408 -8.14 -26.48 11.79
N GLY A 409 -7.62 -26.61 13.02
CA GLY A 409 -8.44 -26.84 14.20
C GLY A 409 -9.31 -25.64 14.59
N ILE A 410 -8.79 -24.42 14.38
CA ILE A 410 -9.58 -23.19 14.58
C ILE A 410 -10.75 -23.15 13.60
N ALA A 411 -10.50 -23.41 12.31
CA ALA A 411 -11.54 -23.46 11.29
C ALA A 411 -12.61 -24.52 11.60
N GLU A 412 -12.19 -25.73 11.96
CA GLU A 412 -13.10 -26.82 12.35
C GLU A 412 -13.97 -26.41 13.56
N SER A 413 -13.38 -25.80 14.59
CA SER A 413 -14.12 -25.32 15.76
C SER A 413 -15.13 -24.21 15.43
N ARG A 414 -14.93 -23.51 14.31
CA ARG A 414 -15.80 -22.45 13.76
C ARG A 414 -16.73 -22.98 12.66
N GLY A 415 -16.73 -24.28 12.40
CA GLY A 415 -17.67 -24.95 11.50
C GLY A 415 -17.39 -24.78 10.01
N PHE A 416 -16.12 -24.64 9.60
CA PHE A 416 -15.75 -24.63 8.18
C PHE A 416 -14.45 -25.40 7.91
N THR A 417 -14.24 -25.82 6.65
CA THR A 417 -13.02 -26.53 6.26
C THR A 417 -11.91 -25.53 5.93
N PHE A 418 -10.73 -25.70 6.52
CA PHE A 418 -9.58 -24.87 6.18
C PHE A 418 -8.97 -25.28 4.84
N ASP A 419 -9.27 -24.50 3.80
CA ASP A 419 -8.67 -24.59 2.46
C ASP A 419 -8.48 -23.18 1.88
N PRO A 420 -7.32 -22.55 2.12
CA PRO A 420 -7.01 -21.23 1.59
C PRO A 420 -6.66 -21.26 0.09
N MET A 421 -6.86 -22.39 -0.62
CA MET A 421 -6.61 -22.52 -2.05
C MET A 421 -5.14 -22.26 -2.44
N GLY A 422 -4.21 -22.67 -1.58
CA GLY A 422 -2.77 -22.55 -1.81
C GLY A 422 -2.19 -21.17 -1.50
N VAL A 423 -2.99 -20.22 -0.98
CA VAL A 423 -2.47 -18.93 -0.49
C VAL A 423 -1.44 -19.14 0.60
N GLU A 424 -1.56 -20.20 1.40
CA GLU A 424 -0.57 -20.55 2.40
C GLU A 424 0.74 -21.04 1.76
N GLN A 425 0.71 -21.63 0.57
CA GLN A 425 1.88 -22.30 0.01
C GLN A 425 2.82 -21.26 -0.59
N VAL A 426 3.88 -20.94 0.14
CA VAL A 426 4.96 -20.04 -0.29
C VAL A 426 6.30 -20.60 0.19
N ARG A 427 7.25 -20.78 -0.72
CA ARG A 427 8.52 -21.48 -0.43
C ARG A 427 9.72 -20.68 -0.89
N HIS A 428 10.64 -20.41 0.03
CA HIS A 428 11.85 -19.67 -0.29
C HIS A 428 12.84 -20.60 -1.00
N PHE A 429 13.23 -20.22 -2.23
CA PHE A 429 14.23 -20.90 -3.03
C PHE A 429 15.57 -20.18 -2.89
N GLU A 430 16.41 -20.68 -1.99
CA GLU A 430 17.76 -20.13 -1.78
C GLU A 430 18.68 -20.48 -2.94
N ARG A 431 19.62 -19.58 -3.26
CA ARG A 431 20.57 -19.76 -4.36
C ARG A 431 21.37 -21.05 -4.18
N GLY A 432 21.31 -21.93 -5.17
CA GLY A 432 22.05 -23.20 -5.15
C GLY A 432 21.51 -24.22 -4.14
N ALA A 433 20.34 -23.98 -3.54
CA ALA A 433 19.67 -25.00 -2.75
C ALA A 433 19.36 -26.23 -3.61
N ALA A 434 19.56 -27.41 -3.02
CA ALA A 434 19.07 -28.64 -3.63
C ALA A 434 17.54 -28.60 -3.74
N GLU A 435 16.98 -29.33 -4.70
CA GLU A 435 15.55 -29.55 -4.72
C GLU A 435 15.06 -30.08 -3.36
N PRO A 436 13.98 -29.53 -2.80
CA PRO A 436 13.41 -30.02 -1.55
C PRO A 436 13.21 -31.54 -1.59
N ALA A 437 13.61 -32.22 -0.50
CA ALA A 437 13.57 -33.68 -0.43
C ALA A 437 12.16 -34.25 -0.62
N ASP A 438 11.12 -33.46 -0.32
CA ASP A 438 9.72 -33.80 -0.49
C ASP A 438 9.30 -33.89 -1.98
N LEU A 439 10.14 -33.50 -2.95
CA LEU A 439 9.91 -33.74 -4.37
C LEU A 439 10.21 -35.19 -4.82
N THR A 440 10.87 -35.98 -3.97
CA THR A 440 11.22 -37.37 -4.29
C THR A 440 9.96 -38.23 -4.41
N GLY A 441 9.80 -38.94 -5.53
CA GLY A 441 8.66 -39.83 -5.78
C GLY A 441 7.38 -39.12 -6.22
N LYS A 442 7.37 -37.79 -6.31
CA LYS A 442 6.25 -37.01 -6.87
C LYS A 442 6.24 -37.07 -8.40
N THR A 443 5.04 -37.04 -8.98
CA THR A 443 4.83 -36.84 -10.42
C THR A 443 5.29 -35.45 -10.85
N GLU A 444 5.56 -35.24 -12.14
CA GLU A 444 5.95 -33.90 -12.62
C GLU A 444 4.87 -32.84 -12.41
N LEU A 445 3.59 -33.23 -12.37
CA LEU A 445 2.48 -32.32 -12.06
C LEU A 445 2.48 -31.90 -10.59
N GLU A 446 2.71 -32.84 -9.67
CA GLU A 446 2.86 -32.53 -8.24
C GLU A 446 4.12 -31.69 -7.97
N LYS A 447 5.21 -31.97 -8.69
CA LYS A 447 6.42 -31.13 -8.63
C LYS A 447 6.15 -29.73 -9.16
N PHE A 448 5.45 -29.60 -10.28
CA PHE A 448 5.06 -28.31 -10.85
C PHE A 448 4.21 -27.50 -9.87
N GLU A 449 3.23 -28.13 -9.22
CA GLU A 449 2.41 -27.47 -8.20
C GLU A 449 3.29 -26.88 -7.09
N LEU A 450 4.20 -27.67 -6.53
CA LEU A 450 5.10 -27.21 -5.47
C LEU A 450 6.04 -26.10 -5.95
N ARG A 451 6.67 -26.27 -7.11
CA ARG A 451 7.57 -25.27 -7.71
C ARG A 451 6.85 -23.97 -8.08
N SER A 452 5.54 -24.00 -8.34
CA SER A 452 4.72 -22.81 -8.63
C SER A 452 4.59 -21.85 -7.44
N THR A 453 4.98 -22.29 -6.25
CA THR A 453 4.92 -21.51 -5.00
C THR A 453 6.27 -20.92 -4.60
N TYR A 454 7.30 -21.16 -5.42
CA TYR A 454 8.66 -20.72 -5.12
C TYR A 454 8.79 -19.21 -5.18
N PHE A 455 9.70 -18.66 -4.40
CA PHE A 455 10.15 -17.30 -4.56
C PHE A 455 11.62 -17.16 -4.16
N ARG A 456 12.29 -16.15 -4.69
CA ARG A 456 13.68 -15.82 -4.37
C ARG A 456 13.86 -14.31 -4.31
N GLY A 457 14.78 -13.84 -3.48
CA GLY A 457 15.24 -12.45 -3.49
C GLY A 457 16.45 -12.25 -4.40
N VAL A 458 16.52 -11.10 -5.04
CA VAL A 458 17.77 -10.58 -5.63
C VAL A 458 18.05 -9.23 -5.02
N SER A 459 19.12 -9.14 -4.24
CA SER A 459 19.57 -7.91 -3.57
C SER A 459 20.37 -7.00 -4.50
N ALA A 460 20.54 -5.73 -4.12
CA ALA A 460 21.37 -4.78 -4.87
C ALA A 460 22.85 -5.25 -4.97
N ASP A 461 23.35 -5.89 -3.91
CA ASP A 461 24.73 -6.40 -3.83
C ASP A 461 24.98 -7.57 -4.79
N GLU A 462 23.95 -8.38 -5.09
CA GLU A 462 24.06 -9.43 -6.09
C GLU A 462 24.05 -8.87 -7.53
N SER A 463 23.60 -7.63 -7.73
CA SER A 463 23.59 -6.93 -9.04
C SER A 463 22.94 -7.76 -10.17
N LEU A 464 23.46 -7.67 -11.41
CA LEU A 464 23.01 -8.46 -12.55
C LEU A 464 23.39 -9.94 -12.43
N GLU A 465 24.42 -10.27 -11.66
CA GLU A 465 24.84 -11.66 -11.42
C GLU A 465 23.79 -12.43 -10.61
N GLY A 466 23.15 -11.76 -9.64
CA GLY A 466 22.00 -12.30 -8.90
C GLY A 466 20.81 -12.58 -9.80
N VAL A 467 20.51 -11.67 -10.73
CA VAL A 467 19.45 -11.83 -11.74
C VAL A 467 19.75 -13.03 -12.64
N GLN A 468 21.00 -13.16 -13.08
CA GLN A 468 21.45 -14.28 -13.90
C GLN A 468 21.30 -15.62 -13.15
N ALA A 469 21.72 -15.65 -11.89
CA ALA A 469 21.57 -16.82 -11.04
C ALA A 469 20.09 -17.16 -10.77
N ALA A 470 19.23 -16.15 -10.59
CA ALA A 470 17.80 -16.37 -10.39
C ALA A 470 17.17 -16.97 -11.65
N TRP A 471 17.56 -16.51 -12.84
CA TRP A 471 17.17 -17.18 -14.07
C TRP A 471 17.58 -18.66 -14.08
N ASP A 472 18.86 -18.95 -13.82
CA ASP A 472 19.38 -20.32 -13.84
C ASP A 472 18.64 -21.24 -12.86
N ASP A 473 18.35 -20.73 -11.67
CA ASP A 473 17.66 -21.47 -10.63
C ASP A 473 16.22 -21.85 -11.02
N PHE A 474 15.49 -20.93 -11.65
CA PHE A 474 14.14 -21.22 -12.14
C PHE A 474 14.15 -22.13 -13.38
N GLU A 475 15.13 -21.96 -14.27
CA GLU A 475 15.29 -22.81 -15.46
C GLU A 475 15.59 -24.27 -15.08
N LYS A 476 16.44 -24.51 -14.07
CA LYS A 476 16.73 -25.86 -13.54
C LYS A 476 15.49 -26.63 -13.12
N VAL A 477 14.47 -25.92 -12.60
CA VAL A 477 13.22 -26.53 -12.14
C VAL A 477 12.10 -26.47 -13.20
N GLY A 478 12.44 -26.09 -14.44
CA GLY A 478 11.52 -26.06 -15.58
C GLY A 478 10.55 -24.89 -15.59
N LEU A 479 10.88 -23.79 -14.89
CA LEU A 479 10.05 -22.59 -14.78
C LEU A 479 10.75 -21.36 -15.34
N LYS A 480 9.96 -20.36 -15.72
CA LYS A 480 10.48 -19.03 -16.07
C LYS A 480 10.34 -18.07 -14.89
N PRO A 481 11.32 -17.21 -14.64
CA PRO A 481 11.24 -16.22 -13.56
C PRO A 481 10.38 -15.01 -13.95
N LEU A 482 9.65 -14.46 -12.98
CA LEU A 482 9.01 -13.15 -13.01
C LEU A 482 9.67 -12.28 -11.95
N PHE A 483 10.26 -11.15 -12.36
CA PHE A 483 10.96 -10.25 -11.47
C PHE A 483 10.06 -9.07 -11.11
N LYS A 484 9.73 -8.94 -9.84
CA LYS A 484 8.95 -7.84 -9.27
C LYS A 484 9.86 -6.93 -8.45
N PRO A 485 10.13 -5.70 -8.92
CA PRO A 485 10.93 -4.74 -8.16
C PRO A 485 10.26 -4.34 -6.85
N ASN A 486 11.08 -4.04 -5.84
CA ASN A 486 10.67 -3.23 -4.72
C ASN A 486 10.74 -1.74 -5.08
N GLY A 487 9.96 -0.89 -4.42
CA GLY A 487 10.04 0.56 -4.59
C GLY A 487 9.13 1.14 -5.65
N THR A 488 8.61 0.34 -6.58
CA THR A 488 7.93 0.84 -7.77
C THR A 488 6.41 0.75 -7.62
N GLY A 489 5.73 1.88 -7.77
CA GLY A 489 4.27 1.93 -7.85
C GLY A 489 3.76 1.53 -9.24
N GLN A 490 2.46 1.20 -9.33
CA GLN A 490 1.75 0.99 -10.60
C GLN A 490 2.35 -0.08 -11.52
N SER A 491 2.91 -1.15 -10.94
CA SER A 491 3.49 -2.26 -11.68
C SER A 491 4.71 -1.90 -12.56
N LYS A 492 5.25 -0.69 -12.42
CA LYS A 492 6.38 -0.22 -13.22
C LYS A 492 7.62 -1.04 -12.91
N GLY A 493 8.30 -1.50 -13.96
CA GLY A 493 9.54 -2.25 -13.81
C GLY A 493 9.38 -3.74 -13.49
N ILE A 494 8.15 -4.25 -13.36
CA ILE A 494 7.93 -5.71 -13.35
C ILE A 494 8.32 -6.25 -14.73
N ILE A 495 9.15 -7.31 -14.76
CA ILE A 495 9.70 -7.84 -16.00
C ILE A 495 9.80 -9.36 -15.96
N ALA A 496 9.41 -10.00 -17.05
CA ALA A 496 9.50 -11.44 -17.27
C ALA A 496 10.07 -11.75 -18.67
N PRO A 497 10.61 -12.96 -18.89
CA PRO A 497 11.06 -13.41 -20.20
C PRO A 497 9.90 -13.50 -21.18
N LYS A 498 10.09 -13.00 -22.40
CA LYS A 498 9.11 -13.15 -23.50
C LYS A 498 9.14 -14.59 -24.03
N THR A 499 8.07 -14.97 -24.74
CA THR A 499 8.03 -16.24 -25.46
C THR A 499 9.20 -16.33 -26.45
N GLY A 500 10.04 -17.37 -26.32
CA GLY A 500 11.22 -17.58 -27.15
C GLY A 500 12.42 -16.65 -26.89
N GLU A 501 12.37 -15.76 -25.89
CA GLU A 501 13.49 -14.88 -25.56
C GLU A 501 14.65 -15.67 -24.95
N SER A 502 15.88 -15.44 -25.46
CA SER A 502 17.08 -16.02 -24.86
C SER A 502 17.44 -15.30 -23.57
N LYS A 503 18.21 -15.97 -22.71
CA LYS A 503 18.69 -15.39 -21.45
C LYS A 503 19.49 -14.11 -21.70
N GLU A 504 20.37 -14.09 -22.70
CA GLU A 504 21.21 -12.95 -23.04
C GLU A 504 20.36 -11.73 -23.45
N ALA A 505 19.35 -11.94 -24.28
CA ALA A 505 18.41 -10.89 -24.70
C ALA A 505 17.62 -10.34 -23.50
N PHE A 506 17.15 -11.23 -22.62
CA PHE A 506 16.48 -10.83 -21.39
C PHE A 506 17.39 -9.98 -20.49
N MET A 507 18.66 -10.37 -20.30
CA MET A 507 19.60 -9.64 -19.45
C MET A 507 19.87 -8.22 -19.95
N VAL A 508 19.93 -8.00 -21.28
CA VAL A 508 20.03 -6.65 -21.87
C VAL A 508 18.81 -5.81 -21.49
N ARG A 509 17.60 -6.35 -21.69
CA ARG A 509 16.35 -5.67 -21.36
C ARG A 509 16.19 -5.43 -19.86
N PHE A 510 16.68 -6.33 -19.02
CA PHE A 510 16.70 -6.15 -17.57
C PHE A 510 17.58 -4.99 -17.14
N LYS A 511 18.76 -4.84 -17.75
CA LYS A 511 19.66 -3.72 -17.48
C LYS A 511 19.02 -2.38 -17.86
N GLU A 512 18.35 -2.31 -19.01
CA GLU A 512 17.57 -1.15 -19.43
C GLU A 512 16.42 -0.85 -18.46
N ASN A 513 15.76 -1.90 -17.96
CA ASN A 513 14.68 -1.79 -16.99
C ASN A 513 15.16 -1.23 -15.64
N ILE A 514 16.32 -1.66 -15.11
CA ILE A 514 16.92 -1.05 -13.92
C ILE A 514 17.18 0.44 -14.16
N ALA A 515 17.83 0.80 -15.28
CA ALA A 515 18.11 2.20 -15.59
C ALA A 515 16.84 3.05 -15.70
N TYR A 516 15.77 2.49 -16.27
CA TYR A 516 14.45 3.11 -16.29
C TYR A 516 13.88 3.33 -14.88
N ILE A 517 13.92 2.30 -14.02
CA ILE A 517 13.43 2.38 -12.64
C ILE A 517 14.22 3.43 -11.86
N GLU A 518 15.56 3.38 -11.91
CA GLU A 518 16.42 4.34 -11.21
C GLU A 518 16.18 5.78 -11.69
N GLY A 519 15.99 5.97 -12.99
CA GLY A 519 15.68 7.28 -13.56
C GLY A 519 14.32 7.84 -13.11
N GLN A 520 13.37 6.99 -12.73
CA GLN A 520 12.02 7.39 -12.29
C GLN A 520 11.90 7.52 -10.77
N PHE A 521 12.56 6.64 -10.01
CA PHE A 521 12.33 6.46 -8.58
C PHE A 521 13.57 6.73 -7.73
N GLY A 522 14.72 7.01 -8.35
CA GLY A 522 15.99 7.28 -7.68
C GLY A 522 16.92 6.07 -7.64
N LYS A 523 18.18 6.34 -7.30
CA LYS A 523 19.24 5.32 -7.22
C LYS A 523 18.88 4.21 -6.24
N GLY A 524 19.11 2.95 -6.63
CA GLY A 524 18.81 1.78 -5.78
C GLY A 524 17.34 1.35 -5.80
N ALA A 525 16.44 2.12 -6.42
CA ALA A 525 15.07 1.67 -6.67
C ALA A 525 15.07 0.42 -7.55
N GLY A 526 14.12 -0.48 -7.31
CA GLY A 526 14.03 -1.77 -7.99
C GLY A 526 14.52 -2.93 -7.13
N TYR A 527 15.52 -2.71 -6.28
CA TYR A 527 16.05 -3.72 -5.37
C TYR A 527 15.46 -3.63 -3.94
N PRO A 528 15.37 -4.76 -3.22
CA PRO A 528 15.51 -6.11 -3.74
C PRO A 528 14.37 -6.44 -4.72
N PHE A 529 14.64 -7.29 -5.70
CA PHE A 529 13.59 -7.89 -6.53
C PHE A 529 13.05 -9.13 -5.82
N MET A 530 11.73 -9.26 -5.78
CA MET A 530 11.08 -10.55 -5.56
C MET A 530 11.01 -11.29 -6.90
N VAL A 531 11.57 -12.47 -6.97
CA VAL A 531 11.52 -13.37 -8.13
C VAL A 531 10.57 -14.50 -7.80
N MET A 532 9.59 -14.75 -8.68
CA MET A 532 8.60 -15.82 -8.53
C MET A 532 8.37 -16.52 -9.87
N PRO A 533 7.71 -17.68 -9.93
CA PRO A 533 7.38 -18.32 -11.18
C PRO A 533 6.47 -17.42 -12.02
N LEU A 534 6.73 -17.39 -13.33
CA LEU A 534 5.83 -16.86 -14.32
C LEU A 534 4.73 -17.90 -14.59
N LEU A 535 3.55 -17.66 -14.03
CA LEU A 535 2.42 -18.61 -14.04
C LEU A 535 1.34 -18.19 -15.05
N LYS A 536 0.59 -19.19 -15.54
CA LYS A 536 -0.62 -18.94 -16.32
C LYS A 536 -1.75 -18.51 -15.39
N LEU A 537 -2.11 -17.24 -15.50
CA LEU A 537 -3.19 -16.65 -14.69
C LEU A 537 -4.53 -17.28 -15.05
N ASP A 538 -5.41 -17.32 -14.05
CA ASP A 538 -6.82 -17.63 -14.30
C ASP A 538 -7.53 -16.43 -14.94
N GLU A 539 -8.64 -16.71 -15.61
CA GLU A 539 -9.38 -15.72 -16.39
C GLU A 539 -10.87 -15.89 -16.18
N THR A 540 -11.62 -14.79 -16.18
CA THR A 540 -13.09 -14.83 -16.16
C THR A 540 -13.64 -15.49 -17.44
N ALA A 541 -14.94 -15.77 -17.47
CA ALA A 541 -15.63 -16.27 -18.68
C ALA A 541 -15.51 -15.34 -19.91
N LYS A 542 -15.02 -14.10 -19.74
CA LYS A 542 -14.77 -13.12 -20.80
C LYS A 542 -13.30 -13.06 -21.22
N ASN A 543 -12.46 -14.00 -20.78
CA ASN A 543 -11.00 -14.00 -20.99
C ASN A 543 -10.32 -12.74 -20.42
N GLU A 544 -10.78 -12.32 -19.25
CA GLU A 544 -10.19 -11.22 -18.48
C GLU A 544 -9.37 -11.84 -17.36
N ALA A 545 -8.04 -11.64 -17.34
CA ALA A 545 -7.23 -12.05 -16.21
C ALA A 545 -7.66 -11.27 -14.96
N TYR A 546 -7.63 -11.91 -13.79
CA TYR A 546 -8.07 -11.28 -12.55
C TYR A 546 -7.17 -11.57 -11.34
N ASP A 547 -7.13 -10.60 -10.43
CA ASP A 547 -6.57 -10.75 -9.09
C ASP A 547 -7.63 -10.41 -8.05
N LEU A 548 -7.48 -10.95 -6.85
CA LEU A 548 -8.33 -10.63 -5.71
C LEU A 548 -7.62 -9.67 -4.76
N ARG A 549 -8.40 -8.98 -3.95
CA ARG A 549 -7.90 -8.13 -2.88
C ARG A 549 -8.71 -8.35 -1.61
N PHE A 550 -8.00 -8.39 -0.49
CA PHE A 550 -8.55 -8.38 0.86
C PHE A 550 -8.12 -7.10 1.58
N ALA A 551 -8.68 -6.83 2.76
CA ALA A 551 -8.14 -5.85 3.71
C ALA A 551 -8.06 -6.47 5.09
N THR A 552 -6.86 -6.46 5.67
CA THR A 552 -6.59 -6.90 7.04
C THR A 552 -6.46 -5.68 7.94
N TYR A 553 -7.19 -5.65 9.04
CA TYR A 553 -7.19 -4.52 9.98
C TYR A 553 -7.49 -4.99 11.40
N GLN A 554 -7.09 -4.19 12.38
CA GLN A 554 -7.49 -4.39 13.76
C GLN A 554 -8.87 -3.75 14.00
N ASN A 555 -9.83 -4.52 14.52
CA ASN A 555 -11.05 -4.00 15.14
C ASN A 555 -10.75 -3.70 16.62
N VAL A 556 -10.99 -2.45 17.02
CA VAL A 556 -10.66 -1.90 18.34
C VAL A 556 -11.89 -1.54 19.17
N ASP A 557 -13.03 -2.17 18.87
CA ASP A 557 -14.30 -1.88 19.57
C ASP A 557 -14.22 -2.26 21.05
N ASP A 558 -13.50 -3.34 21.36
CA ASP A 558 -13.06 -3.71 22.69
C ASP A 558 -11.56 -3.45 22.81
N ARG A 559 -11.18 -2.51 23.68
CA ARG A 559 -9.77 -2.13 23.89
C ARG A 559 -8.95 -3.27 24.48
N ASP A 560 -9.54 -4.03 25.38
CA ASP A 560 -8.83 -5.08 26.11
C ASP A 560 -8.81 -6.39 25.32
N ASN A 561 -9.71 -6.53 24.35
CA ASN A 561 -9.84 -7.70 23.48
C ASN A 561 -9.88 -7.33 21.99
N ALA A 562 -9.01 -6.42 21.56
CA ALA A 562 -8.92 -6.03 20.15
C ALA A 562 -8.70 -7.26 19.26
N LYS A 563 -9.34 -7.28 18.09
CA LYS A 563 -9.31 -8.41 17.15
C LYS A 563 -8.63 -7.99 15.86
N ILE A 564 -7.96 -8.91 15.18
CA ILE A 564 -7.50 -8.73 13.80
C ILE A 564 -8.49 -9.45 12.89
N ARG A 565 -8.98 -8.74 11.88
CA ARG A 565 -9.93 -9.23 10.88
C ARG A 565 -9.36 -9.07 9.49
N SER A 566 -9.76 -9.94 8.59
CA SER A 566 -9.50 -9.81 7.16
C SER A 566 -10.80 -9.93 6.38
N VAL A 567 -11.09 -8.97 5.50
CA VAL A 567 -12.33 -8.93 4.71
C VAL A 567 -12.03 -9.10 3.22
N PRO A 568 -12.79 -9.93 2.48
CA PRO A 568 -12.72 -9.94 1.03
C PRO A 568 -13.23 -8.60 0.50
N LEU A 569 -12.48 -8.00 -0.42
CA LEU A 569 -12.85 -6.72 -1.04
C LEU A 569 -13.28 -6.95 -2.47
N ILE A 570 -12.34 -7.09 -3.39
CA ILE A 570 -12.65 -6.97 -4.81
C ILE A 570 -11.93 -8.02 -5.64
N LEU A 571 -12.52 -8.31 -6.79
CA LEU A 571 -11.87 -8.90 -7.94
C LEU A 571 -11.53 -7.77 -8.91
N LYS A 572 -10.24 -7.59 -9.19
CA LYS A 572 -9.73 -6.63 -10.17
C LYS A 572 -9.48 -7.39 -11.46
N LYS A 573 -9.92 -6.85 -12.60
CA LYS A 573 -9.81 -7.52 -13.88
C LYS A 573 -9.15 -6.67 -14.96
N GLU A 574 -8.51 -7.34 -15.90
CA GLU A 574 -7.94 -6.72 -17.08
C GLU A 574 -8.98 -6.59 -18.22
N PRO A 575 -8.72 -5.73 -19.22
CA PRO A 575 -9.49 -5.75 -20.45
C PRO A 575 -9.38 -7.13 -21.13
N PRO A 576 -10.42 -7.60 -21.83
CA PRO A 576 -10.36 -8.85 -22.58
C PRO A 576 -9.20 -8.85 -23.58
N LYS A 577 -8.46 -9.96 -23.67
CA LYS A 577 -7.41 -10.11 -24.69
C LYS A 577 -8.01 -10.07 -26.09
N THR A 578 -7.37 -9.35 -27.01
CA THR A 578 -7.87 -9.09 -28.38
C THR A 578 -7.93 -10.33 -29.27
N GLN A 579 -7.28 -11.45 -28.91
CA GLN A 579 -7.44 -12.75 -29.56
C GLN A 579 -7.40 -13.89 -28.51
N PRO A 580 -8.43 -14.76 -28.46
CA PRO A 580 -8.36 -16.00 -27.70
C PRO A 580 -7.21 -16.87 -28.23
N GLY A 581 -6.20 -17.14 -27.40
CA GLY A 581 -5.10 -18.04 -27.77
C GLY A 581 -3.99 -17.45 -28.66
N SER A 582 -3.84 -16.12 -28.79
CA SER A 582 -2.63 -15.59 -29.42
C SER A 582 -1.41 -15.82 -28.52
N SER A 583 -0.31 -16.27 -29.14
CA SER A 583 0.89 -16.86 -28.52
C SER A 583 1.82 -15.88 -27.78
N THR A 584 1.30 -14.77 -27.26
CA THR A 584 2.02 -13.95 -26.25
C THR A 584 1.82 -14.49 -24.82
N GLU A 585 1.45 -15.78 -24.68
CA GLU A 585 0.97 -16.49 -23.47
C GLU A 585 1.77 -16.34 -22.16
N LEU A 586 2.96 -15.73 -22.19
CA LEU A 586 3.81 -15.54 -21.01
C LEU A 586 4.25 -14.08 -20.80
N GLU A 587 3.68 -13.11 -21.51
CA GLU A 587 3.87 -11.71 -21.10
C GLU A 587 2.97 -11.44 -19.88
N PHE A 588 3.57 -11.49 -18.69
CA PHE A 588 2.86 -11.16 -17.45
C PHE A 588 2.26 -9.76 -17.56
N SER A 589 0.93 -9.68 -17.54
CA SER A 589 0.20 -8.44 -17.35
C SER A 589 -0.28 -8.41 -15.91
N PRO A 590 0.24 -7.48 -15.07
CA PRO A 590 -0.27 -7.31 -13.72
C PRO A 590 -1.66 -6.69 -13.80
N THR A 591 -2.65 -7.31 -13.15
CA THR A 591 -4.00 -6.73 -13.12
C THR A 591 -3.95 -5.37 -12.41
N ASN A 592 -4.09 -4.31 -13.19
CA ASN A 592 -3.89 -2.95 -12.73
C ASN A 592 -4.98 -2.06 -13.30
N VAL A 593 -5.97 -1.74 -12.47
CA VAL A 593 -7.11 -0.92 -12.85
C VAL A 593 -6.68 0.42 -13.45
N THR A 594 -5.64 1.07 -12.91
CA THR A 594 -5.14 2.34 -13.46
C THR A 594 -4.59 2.15 -14.88
N ALA A 595 -3.85 1.07 -15.13
CA ALA A 595 -3.35 0.73 -16.46
C ALA A 595 -4.51 0.38 -17.42
N SER A 596 -5.50 -0.39 -16.97
CA SER A 596 -6.70 -0.73 -17.73
C SER A 596 -7.51 0.51 -18.13
N VAL A 597 -7.71 1.44 -17.20
CA VAL A 597 -8.36 2.74 -17.46
C VAL A 597 -7.57 3.54 -18.49
N ALA A 598 -6.25 3.63 -18.34
CA ALA A 598 -5.41 4.36 -19.28
C ALA A 598 -5.42 3.75 -20.70
N ALA A 599 -5.43 2.43 -20.79
CA ALA A 599 -5.41 1.71 -22.07
C ALA A 599 -6.75 1.76 -22.82
N THR A 600 -7.87 1.81 -22.09
CA THR A 600 -9.21 1.66 -22.68
C THR A 600 -10.06 2.92 -22.65
N GLY A 601 -9.71 3.90 -21.80
CA GLY A 601 -10.53 5.08 -21.53
C GLY A 601 -11.81 4.82 -20.73
N LYS A 602 -12.04 3.57 -20.29
CA LYS A 602 -13.21 3.18 -19.46
C LYS A 602 -13.06 3.62 -18.00
N LYS A 603 -14.15 3.57 -17.23
CA LYS A 603 -14.12 3.92 -15.80
C LYS A 603 -13.44 2.81 -15.00
N GLY A 604 -12.81 3.16 -13.87
CA GLY A 604 -12.15 2.19 -12.99
C GLY A 604 -13.11 1.10 -12.50
N THR A 605 -14.34 1.49 -12.18
CA THR A 605 -15.43 0.58 -11.76
C THR A 605 -15.77 -0.50 -12.79
N ASP A 606 -15.45 -0.31 -14.08
CA ASP A 606 -15.69 -1.33 -15.11
C ASP A 606 -14.72 -2.53 -15.00
N PHE A 607 -13.65 -2.36 -14.22
CA PHE A 607 -12.57 -3.32 -14.00
C PHE A 607 -12.55 -3.88 -12.57
N ILE A 608 -13.59 -3.63 -11.79
CA ILE A 608 -13.68 -4.05 -10.40
C ILE A 608 -15.02 -4.72 -10.19
N VAL A 609 -15.03 -5.84 -9.47
CA VAL A 609 -16.23 -6.55 -9.04
C VAL A 609 -16.13 -6.81 -7.55
N SER A 610 -17.21 -6.55 -6.81
CA SER A 610 -17.28 -6.85 -5.38
C SER A 610 -17.14 -8.34 -5.12
N LEU A 611 -16.17 -8.74 -4.29
CA LEU A 611 -15.84 -10.15 -4.11
C LEU A 611 -16.94 -10.90 -3.36
N CYS A 612 -17.58 -10.27 -2.36
CA CYS A 612 -18.77 -10.81 -1.70
C CYS A 612 -20.06 -10.45 -2.47
N SER A 613 -20.09 -10.68 -3.78
CA SER A 613 -21.31 -10.59 -4.59
C SER A 613 -21.53 -11.91 -5.33
N GLU A 614 -22.75 -12.17 -5.81
CA GLU A 614 -23.02 -13.37 -6.61
C GLU A 614 -22.06 -13.49 -7.81
N GLU A 615 -21.83 -12.38 -8.50
CA GLU A 615 -20.92 -12.34 -9.65
C GLU A 615 -19.46 -12.51 -9.24
N GLY A 616 -19.00 -11.85 -8.16
CA GLY A 616 -17.64 -11.99 -7.65
C GLY A 616 -17.31 -13.41 -7.22
N MET A 617 -18.22 -14.07 -6.51
CA MET A 617 -18.09 -15.46 -6.08
C MET A 617 -18.06 -16.41 -7.28
N LYS A 618 -18.94 -16.18 -8.26
CA LYS A 618 -19.00 -16.99 -9.48
C LYS A 618 -17.74 -16.84 -10.34
N GLN A 619 -17.23 -15.62 -10.52
CA GLN A 619 -16.04 -15.35 -11.34
C GLN A 619 -14.75 -15.85 -10.68
N SER A 620 -14.65 -15.76 -9.36
CA SER A 620 -13.48 -16.25 -8.62
C SER A 620 -13.48 -17.76 -8.41
N HIS A 621 -14.59 -18.45 -8.66
CA HIS A 621 -14.73 -19.89 -8.36
C HIS A 621 -14.47 -20.24 -6.87
N LEU A 622 -14.57 -19.26 -5.97
CA LEU A 622 -14.35 -19.46 -4.55
C LEU A 622 -15.64 -19.82 -3.84
N SER A 623 -15.57 -20.81 -2.96
CA SER A 623 -16.62 -21.06 -1.99
C SER A 623 -16.51 -20.10 -0.82
N LYS A 624 -17.59 -20.03 -0.03
CA LYS A 624 -17.59 -19.30 1.24
C LYS A 624 -16.53 -19.81 2.21
N ASP A 625 -16.33 -21.12 2.28
CA ASP A 625 -15.30 -21.74 3.15
C ASP A 625 -13.88 -21.37 2.70
N ASN A 626 -13.65 -21.23 1.38
CA ASN A 626 -12.37 -20.74 0.89
C ASN A 626 -12.13 -19.29 1.32
N LEU A 627 -13.12 -18.40 1.22
CA LEU A 627 -12.98 -17.02 1.69
C LEU A 627 -12.78 -16.93 3.20
N LYS A 628 -13.49 -17.74 4.00
CA LYS A 628 -13.27 -17.86 5.45
C LYS A 628 -11.84 -18.32 5.75
N SER A 629 -11.32 -19.28 4.99
CA SER A 629 -9.96 -19.80 5.14
C SER A 629 -8.89 -18.77 4.81
N MET A 630 -9.07 -18.02 3.72
CA MET A 630 -8.18 -16.91 3.34
C MET A 630 -8.22 -15.78 4.38
N SER A 631 -9.42 -15.42 4.85
CA SER A 631 -9.59 -14.43 5.93
C SER A 631 -8.86 -14.85 7.21
N LEU A 632 -9.05 -16.10 7.65
CA LEU A 632 -8.35 -16.67 8.80
C LEU A 632 -6.83 -16.65 8.62
N TYR A 633 -6.34 -17.06 7.45
CA TYR A 633 -4.91 -17.09 7.16
C TYR A 633 -4.28 -15.69 7.28
N PHE A 634 -4.86 -14.67 6.66
CA PHE A 634 -4.30 -13.31 6.70
C PHE A 634 -4.38 -12.67 8.09
N ALA A 635 -5.50 -12.84 8.80
CA ALA A 635 -5.62 -12.34 10.16
C ALA A 635 -4.63 -13.01 11.12
N ALA A 636 -4.41 -14.33 10.96
CA ALA A 636 -3.46 -15.08 11.78
C ALA A 636 -2.01 -14.75 11.44
N HIS A 637 -1.68 -14.55 10.16
CA HIS A 637 -0.35 -14.11 9.73
C HIS A 637 0.01 -12.76 10.34
N GLU A 638 -0.91 -11.78 10.28
CA GLU A 638 -0.69 -10.47 10.88
C GLU A 638 -0.59 -10.54 12.41
N ALA A 639 -1.48 -11.30 13.07
CA ALA A 639 -1.40 -11.52 14.52
C ALA A 639 -0.06 -12.14 14.92
N TRP A 640 0.44 -13.10 14.14
CA TRP A 640 1.74 -13.72 14.35
C TRP A 640 2.87 -12.70 14.17
N MET A 641 2.90 -11.90 13.09
CA MET A 641 3.93 -10.87 12.88
C MET A 641 3.97 -9.86 14.03
N LEU A 642 2.81 -9.38 14.48
CA LEU A 642 2.73 -8.47 15.63
C LEU A 642 3.21 -9.09 16.94
N LYS A 643 3.07 -10.41 17.09
CA LYS A 643 3.49 -11.17 18.27
C LYS A 643 4.98 -11.50 18.26
N THR A 644 5.59 -11.75 17.09
CA THR A 644 6.96 -12.26 16.98
C THR A 644 7.96 -11.22 16.48
N GLU A 645 7.64 -10.50 15.41
CA GLU A 645 8.56 -9.55 14.75
C GLU A 645 8.39 -8.13 15.29
N TYR A 646 7.15 -7.75 15.60
CA TYR A 646 6.77 -6.40 16.04
C TYR A 646 6.25 -6.35 17.47
N ALA A 647 6.73 -7.29 18.30
CA ALA A 647 6.32 -7.40 19.69
C ALA A 647 6.59 -6.09 20.45
N ARG A 648 5.52 -5.48 20.96
CA ARG A 648 5.61 -4.33 21.86
C ARG A 648 6.07 -4.83 23.23
N PRO A 649 7.01 -4.15 23.90
CA PRO A 649 7.27 -4.40 25.31
C PRO A 649 5.96 -4.22 26.07
N GLN A 650 5.57 -5.22 26.87
CA GLN A 650 4.42 -5.04 27.74
C GLN A 650 4.65 -3.79 28.59
N PRO A 651 3.65 -2.92 28.79
CA PRO A 651 3.75 -1.96 29.87
C PRO A 651 4.04 -2.78 31.15
N PHE A 652 5.02 -2.34 31.94
CA PHE A 652 5.37 -2.98 33.21
C PHE A 652 4.09 -3.31 33.99
N PRO A 653 4.03 -4.45 34.71
CA PRO A 653 2.83 -4.80 35.46
C PRO A 653 2.45 -3.62 36.34
N GLU A 654 1.18 -3.22 36.26
CA GLU A 654 0.60 -2.23 37.15
C GLU A 654 1.08 -2.53 38.56
N ASN A 655 1.69 -1.53 39.22
CA ASN A 655 2.07 -1.65 40.63
C ASN A 655 0.91 -2.28 41.41
N PRO A 656 1.09 -3.41 42.11
CA PRO A 656 0.04 -4.00 42.92
C PRO A 656 -0.11 -3.21 44.21
N SER A 657 -0.55 -1.94 44.14
CA SER A 657 -0.84 -1.12 45.32
C SER A 657 -1.60 0.17 44.99
N THR A 658 -2.77 0.08 44.37
CA THR A 658 -3.89 1.01 44.65
C THR A 658 -5.21 0.26 44.50
N SER A 659 -5.39 -0.79 45.30
CA SER A 659 -6.74 -1.25 45.63
C SER A 659 -7.34 -0.31 46.68
N SER A 660 -8.64 -0.06 46.54
CA SER A 660 -9.51 0.75 47.39
C SER A 660 -9.40 2.27 47.24
N LEU A 661 -10.14 2.82 46.28
CA LEU A 661 -11.08 3.90 46.56
C LEU A 661 -12.25 3.80 45.58
N GLY A 662 -13.42 3.45 46.12
CA GLY A 662 -14.73 3.90 45.68
C GLY A 662 -15.12 3.68 44.22
N SER A 663 -15.82 2.59 43.98
CA SER A 663 -16.83 2.45 42.93
C SER A 663 -17.77 3.68 42.89
N SER A 664 -17.70 4.42 41.79
CA SER A 664 -18.85 5.10 41.15
C SER A 664 -18.43 5.60 39.76
N ASP A 665 -18.10 4.68 38.85
CA ASP A 665 -17.77 5.00 37.45
C ASP A 665 -18.99 4.72 36.55
N SER A 666 -20.14 5.27 36.93
CA SER A 666 -21.38 5.24 36.14
C SER A 666 -21.54 6.47 35.22
N ASP A 667 -20.54 7.34 35.12
CA ASP A 667 -20.64 8.63 34.40
C ASP A 667 -19.58 8.84 33.30
N ARG A 668 -18.86 7.80 32.88
CA ARG A 668 -18.17 7.84 31.59
C ARG A 668 -19.17 7.50 30.49
N THR A 669 -19.83 8.53 29.99
CA THR A 669 -20.47 8.49 28.66
C THR A 669 -19.48 7.88 27.69
N GLN A 670 -19.83 6.72 27.10
CA GLN A 670 -19.15 6.27 25.89
C GLN A 670 -19.07 7.46 24.93
N PRO A 671 -17.92 7.74 24.30
CA PRO A 671 -17.87 8.72 23.24
C PRO A 671 -18.98 8.38 22.23
N ASP A 672 -19.83 9.36 21.97
CA ASP A 672 -20.96 9.25 21.06
C ASP A 672 -20.41 9.09 19.63
N TYR A 673 -20.11 7.84 19.26
CA TYR A 673 -19.61 7.48 17.94
C TYR A 673 -20.67 7.67 16.84
N SER A 674 -21.91 8.06 17.16
CA SER A 674 -22.90 8.49 16.16
C SER A 674 -22.46 9.75 15.39
N ARG A 675 -21.41 10.45 15.87
CA ARG A 675 -20.76 11.58 15.17
C ARG A 675 -19.75 11.17 14.11
N LEU A 676 -19.37 9.89 14.01
CA LEU A 676 -18.63 9.36 12.85
C LEU A 676 -19.64 9.17 11.69
N GLY A 677 -20.13 10.29 11.15
CA GLY A 677 -21.24 10.36 10.21
C GLY A 677 -20.94 9.72 8.85
N ILE A 678 -21.06 8.40 8.78
CA ILE A 678 -21.21 7.63 7.54
C ILE A 678 -22.66 7.16 7.52
N SER A 679 -23.56 7.95 6.91
CA SER A 679 -24.98 7.58 6.83
C SER A 679 -25.22 6.77 5.57
N LEU A 680 -25.75 5.56 5.72
CA LEU A 680 -26.26 4.78 4.58
C LEU A 680 -27.49 5.49 3.98
N PRO A 681 -27.65 5.53 2.64
CA PRO A 681 -28.92 5.93 2.04
C PRO A 681 -30.04 5.01 2.55
N ALA A 682 -31.15 5.60 3.02
CA ALA A 682 -32.25 4.89 3.66
C ALA A 682 -33.06 3.95 2.73
N ASP A 683 -32.68 3.81 1.47
CA ASP A 683 -33.54 3.19 0.44
C ASP A 683 -33.28 1.70 0.17
N HIS A 684 -32.43 1.02 0.96
CA HIS A 684 -32.11 -0.41 0.77
C HIS A 684 -32.68 -1.38 1.82
N LEU A 685 -33.51 -0.92 2.77
CA LEU A 685 -34.21 -1.79 3.71
C LEU A 685 -35.71 -1.85 3.39
N ASN A 686 -36.08 -2.56 2.33
CA ASN A 686 -37.44 -3.09 2.17
C ASN A 686 -37.40 -4.38 1.34
N THR A 687 -36.88 -5.44 1.94
CA THR A 687 -37.19 -6.80 1.47
C THR A 687 -38.53 -7.21 2.06
N ASN A 688 -39.51 -7.32 1.17
CA ASN A 688 -40.83 -7.88 1.42
C ASN A 688 -40.72 -9.28 2.04
N LEU A 689 -40.96 -9.40 3.34
CA LEU A 689 -41.43 -10.63 3.94
C LEU A 689 -42.91 -10.81 3.58
N VAL A 690 -43.18 -11.43 2.44
CA VAL A 690 -44.47 -12.07 2.19
C VAL A 690 -44.38 -13.49 2.73
N THR A 691 -44.76 -13.66 3.99
CA THR A 691 -45.19 -14.96 4.51
C THR A 691 -46.63 -15.19 4.07
N ASN A 692 -46.93 -16.35 3.49
CA ASN A 692 -48.24 -17.01 3.62
C ASN A 692 -48.14 -18.49 3.19
N PRO A 693 -49.07 -19.34 3.69
CA PRO A 693 -48.79 -20.59 4.40
C PRO A 693 -48.40 -21.81 3.55
#